data_AF-A0A838EQF9-F1
#
_entry.id   AF-A0A838EQF9-F1
#
_cell.length_a   1.000
_cell.length_b   1.000
_cell.length_c   1.000
_cell.angle_alpha   90.00
_cell.angle_beta   90.00
_cell.angle_gamma   90.00
#
_symmetry.space_group_name_H-M   'P 1'
#
loop_
_entity.id
_entity.type
_entity.pdbx_description
1 polymer ?
#
loop_
_entity_poly.entity_id
_entity_poly.type
_entity_poly.pdbx_seq_one_letter_code
_entity_poly.pdbx_strand_id
1 'polypeptide(L)'
;MRRFQVSTYLHWLWRGFFILGLLAAVACTSTGQQASSQGSSTTAKPALPGQKIWKQNVSSFLFGTNDTYEWSPNNIQTQPKIQQALQSAGFTLIRTFFPDKASDADITKRVQTIENSNAKCLGVITNIFNTAFDEHLVKLLGSRCQLYEFGNEPDLNNISIQSYLQQWNKEIPRLRQINSTAKFIGPVTYNDQGNHGYMKSFLEGVATSKVLPDAVSFHWYPCYQDTMASCLGKANTYSQVTQGVRSLVRSILGKDLPIGISEWNYDPGNPPPAYGDDQQFIQEFTAAALQSMIQGGVAFACQFDAASYSGYGRLDMFDLTTNQPKPQYYAIANVIKTYNPVHNANLPATAPTVTGPSLSKTGPLVSRGKPVFCAHNDAGAGGDNAIVSGHYGKWSFWRPSFTALPSWCAIKVGTGPTRLLMTWSSDYVFDYTSPTGTTPRDYTVAVSANSTNGADGTWNTLVTVTGNQTRVREHLLPFTGQSWVKMTITKGQAQASQPYIFLDQIDLYDVSQSLNDTFFFSGDSLTGIAYNRSDENQPSFAELVHSAYPQRFPAMLNGGLGGWNSDGAVQDINLWLSLNPDIHYWLLGWGTNDAFDQVAPAHFQANLQILVDKIKQAGHVPVLAHIPYLARPGFDTEVQALNAVIDKVTAANNLTKGPDLYTLIRAHATEYLLKDGTHPTPAGAQAMNQAWFQVLRPVLYG
;
A
#
# COMPACT_ATOMS: atom_id res chain seq x y z
N MET A 1 -75.38 14.48 14.36
CA MET A 1 -74.78 13.15 14.10
C MET A 1 -73.37 13.12 14.70
N ARG A 2 -72.90 11.91 15.00
CA ARG A 2 -71.60 11.48 15.57
C ARG A 2 -70.37 12.23 15.02
N ARG A 3 -69.20 12.33 15.68
CA ARG A 3 -68.65 12.18 17.06
C ARG A 3 -67.17 11.74 16.93
N PHE A 4 -66.24 12.46 17.58
CA PHE A 4 -64.96 11.99 18.20
C PHE A 4 -63.88 11.31 17.31
N GLN A 5 -62.58 11.21 17.67
CA GLN A 5 -61.77 11.59 18.86
C GLN A 5 -60.32 11.94 18.35
N VAL A 6 -59.43 12.77 18.91
CA VAL A 6 -59.19 13.40 20.24
C VAL A 6 -58.35 12.56 21.24
N SER A 7 -57.34 13.22 21.86
CA SER A 7 -56.58 12.85 23.11
C SER A 7 -55.47 11.78 23.05
N THR A 8 -54.36 11.79 23.85
CA THR A 8 -53.60 12.81 24.64
C THR A 8 -52.33 12.19 25.33
N TYR A 9 -51.26 13.00 25.51
CA TYR A 9 -50.38 13.17 26.70
C TYR A 9 -49.34 12.13 27.22
N LEU A 10 -48.28 12.70 27.81
CA LEU A 10 -47.32 12.15 28.78
C LEU A 10 -47.99 11.72 30.10
N HIS A 11 -47.39 10.75 30.84
CA HIS A 11 -46.76 10.99 32.16
C HIS A 11 -46.39 9.70 32.96
N TRP A 12 -45.26 9.76 33.68
CA TRP A 12 -44.88 9.17 34.99
C TRP A 12 -45.19 7.68 35.31
N LEU A 13 -44.20 6.83 35.60
CA LEU A 13 -43.42 6.64 36.85
C LEU A 13 -44.17 5.97 38.03
N TRP A 14 -43.88 4.68 38.31
CA TRP A 14 -43.48 4.07 39.63
C TRP A 14 -43.31 2.52 39.51
N ARG A 15 -42.19 1.93 39.97
CA ARG A 15 -41.96 1.19 41.25
C ARG A 15 -42.95 0.03 41.52
N GLY A 16 -42.59 -1.17 41.99
CA GLY A 16 -41.35 -1.85 42.47
C GLY A 16 -41.78 -3.25 42.99
N PHE A 17 -40.99 -4.17 43.57
CA PHE A 17 -39.95 -4.02 44.60
C PHE A 17 -39.21 -5.39 44.84
N PHE A 18 -37.87 -5.36 45.00
CA PHE A 18 -37.03 -6.15 45.96
C PHE A 18 -36.91 -7.69 45.82
N ILE A 19 -35.83 -8.37 46.26
CA ILE A 19 -35.01 -8.32 47.51
C ILE A 19 -33.50 -8.44 47.15
N LEU A 20 -32.60 -7.51 47.56
CA LEU A 20 -31.79 -7.45 48.82
C LEU A 20 -30.74 -8.59 48.99
N GLY A 21 -29.45 -8.34 49.32
CA GLY A 21 -28.78 -7.04 49.51
C GLY A 21 -27.28 -7.07 49.87
N LEU A 22 -26.77 -5.86 50.14
CA LEU A 22 -25.66 -5.44 51.05
C LEU A 22 -24.21 -5.94 50.74
N LEU A 23 -23.23 -5.09 50.33
CA LEU A 23 -22.63 -3.85 50.86
C LEU A 23 -21.41 -4.06 51.81
N ALA A 24 -20.25 -3.56 51.34
CA ALA A 24 -19.17 -2.77 52.00
C ALA A 24 -18.83 -3.00 53.51
N ALA A 25 -17.59 -2.87 54.02
CA ALA A 25 -16.38 -2.21 53.51
C ALA A 25 -15.11 -2.68 54.28
N VAL A 26 -14.01 -1.90 54.14
CA VAL A 26 -12.78 -1.77 54.97
C VAL A 26 -11.49 -2.28 54.31
N ALA A 27 -10.42 -1.50 54.48
CA ALA A 27 -9.20 -1.48 53.65
C ALA A 27 -7.92 -1.86 54.42
N CYS A 28 -6.81 -1.97 53.66
CA CYS A 28 -5.40 -2.11 54.08
C CYS A 28 -5.05 -3.46 54.76
N THR A 29 -4.20 -4.30 54.17
CA THR A 29 -2.75 -4.04 53.99
C THR A 29 -2.13 -4.83 52.83
N SER A 30 -0.86 -4.52 52.55
CA SER A 30 -0.11 -4.91 51.35
C SER A 30 0.75 -6.17 51.49
N THR A 31 0.58 -7.12 50.58
CA THR A 31 1.66 -7.89 49.92
C THR A 31 1.20 -8.11 48.46
N GLY A 32 2.05 -8.08 47.44
CA GLY A 32 3.50 -8.14 47.45
C GLY A 32 4.00 -9.17 46.45
N GLN A 33 3.50 -9.16 45.22
CA GLN A 33 4.01 -10.02 44.16
C GLN A 33 3.95 -9.31 42.80
N GLN A 34 5.08 -8.71 42.41
CA GLN A 34 5.33 -8.31 41.03
C GLN A 34 5.36 -9.57 40.18
N ALA A 35 4.32 -9.80 39.38
CA ALA A 35 4.45 -10.65 38.20
C ALA A 35 5.35 -9.89 37.21
N SER A 36 6.63 -10.26 37.19
CA SER A 36 7.64 -9.63 36.35
C SER A 36 7.23 -9.75 34.87
N SER A 37 7.06 -8.60 34.21
CA SER A 37 7.06 -8.52 32.76
C SER A 37 8.48 -8.79 32.26
N GLN A 38 8.89 -10.06 32.28
CA GLN A 38 10.11 -10.48 31.61
C GLN A 38 9.97 -10.17 30.12
N GLY A 39 10.73 -9.19 29.66
CA GLY A 39 10.86 -8.90 28.24
C GLY A 39 11.47 -10.11 27.54
N SER A 40 10.64 -10.88 26.84
CA SER A 40 11.14 -11.84 25.84
C SER A 40 11.52 -11.06 24.59
N SER A 41 12.67 -10.37 24.65
CA SER A 41 13.37 -9.90 23.44
C SER A 41 14.00 -11.09 22.71
N THR A 42 13.15 -11.99 22.23
CA THR A 42 13.55 -13.04 21.29
C THR A 42 13.42 -12.48 19.89
N THR A 43 14.56 -12.09 19.31
CA THR A 43 14.69 -12.00 17.86
C THR A 43 14.22 -13.33 17.28
N ALA A 44 13.11 -13.32 16.54
CA ALA A 44 12.53 -14.54 16.00
C ALA A 44 13.55 -15.20 15.06
N LYS A 45 14.04 -16.39 15.44
CA LYS A 45 14.89 -17.18 14.54
C LYS A 45 14.04 -17.57 13.31
N PRO A 46 14.60 -17.54 12.09
CA PRO A 46 13.94 -18.15 10.95
C PRO A 46 13.62 -19.60 11.27
N ALA A 47 12.37 -20.00 11.07
CA ALA A 47 11.87 -21.30 11.48
C ALA A 47 12.01 -22.37 10.38
N LEU A 48 12.17 -21.94 9.13
CA LEU A 48 12.28 -22.80 7.95
C LEU A 48 13.65 -22.59 7.23
N PRO A 49 14.27 -23.64 6.68
CA PRO A 49 15.49 -23.54 5.87
C PRO A 49 15.38 -22.50 4.75
N GLY A 50 16.37 -21.60 4.69
CA GLY A 50 16.42 -20.52 3.69
C GLY A 50 15.50 -19.33 3.98
N GLN A 51 14.58 -19.42 4.95
CA GLN A 51 13.73 -18.30 5.37
C GLN A 51 14.61 -17.17 5.92
N LYS A 52 14.23 -15.93 5.63
CA LYS A 52 14.78 -14.73 6.28
C LYS A 52 13.64 -14.01 6.97
N ILE A 53 13.94 -13.40 8.11
CA ILE A 53 13.06 -12.41 8.74
C ILE A 53 13.51 -11.03 8.23
N TRP A 54 12.56 -10.30 7.65
CA TRP A 54 12.73 -9.00 7.03
C TRP A 54 12.30 -7.87 7.99
N LYS A 55 12.21 -6.64 7.49
CA LYS A 55 11.73 -5.49 8.30
C LYS A 55 10.37 -5.83 8.94
N GLN A 56 10.10 -5.24 10.11
CA GLN A 56 8.84 -5.42 10.85
C GLN A 56 8.49 -6.90 11.16
N ASN A 57 9.49 -7.77 11.27
CA ASN A 57 9.33 -9.22 11.53
C ASN A 57 8.58 -10.00 10.43
N VAL A 58 8.51 -9.45 9.21
CA VAL A 58 7.87 -10.12 8.06
C VAL A 58 8.72 -11.30 7.57
N SER A 59 8.09 -12.41 7.22
CA SER A 59 8.77 -13.55 6.60
C SER A 59 9.10 -13.25 5.13
N SER A 60 10.32 -13.54 4.68
CA SER A 60 10.66 -13.52 3.25
C SER A 60 9.78 -14.47 2.44
N PHE A 61 9.49 -15.64 3.02
CA PHE A 61 8.69 -16.70 2.40
C PHE A 61 7.20 -16.38 2.31
N LEU A 62 6.74 -15.24 2.85
CA LEU A 62 5.41 -14.73 2.55
C LEU A 62 5.25 -14.41 1.05
N PHE A 63 6.35 -14.07 0.39
CA PHE A 63 6.38 -13.63 -1.00
C PHE A 63 6.79 -14.78 -1.92
N GLY A 64 5.89 -15.74 -2.05
CA GLY A 64 6.02 -16.86 -2.97
C GLY A 64 4.93 -16.94 -4.03
N THR A 65 5.08 -17.90 -4.94
CA THR A 65 4.11 -18.20 -6.00
C THR A 65 4.09 -19.70 -6.32
N ASN A 66 3.03 -20.16 -6.98
CA ASN A 66 2.83 -21.55 -7.39
C ASN A 66 3.32 -21.83 -8.83
N ASP A 67 3.89 -23.02 -9.01
CA ASP A 67 4.26 -23.68 -10.26
C ASP A 67 3.63 -25.09 -10.21
N THR A 68 2.60 -25.36 -11.02
CA THR A 68 1.71 -26.53 -10.79
C THR A 68 1.67 -27.50 -11.96
N TYR A 69 0.50 -28.01 -12.33
CA TYR A 69 0.31 -28.69 -13.60
C TYR A 69 0.18 -27.65 -14.71
N GLU A 70 0.74 -27.95 -15.88
CA GLU A 70 0.86 -26.97 -16.96
C GLU A 70 -0.28 -27.15 -17.97
N TRP A 71 -1.22 -26.22 -18.02
CA TRP A 71 -2.30 -26.22 -19.02
C TRP A 71 -1.92 -25.46 -20.31
N SER A 72 -0.66 -25.01 -20.40
CA SER A 72 -0.09 -24.29 -21.53
C SER A 72 1.36 -24.75 -21.80
N PRO A 73 1.82 -24.81 -23.07
CA PRO A 73 3.23 -25.05 -23.41
C PRO A 73 4.14 -23.88 -23.01
N ASN A 74 3.58 -22.67 -22.86
CA ASN A 74 4.23 -21.50 -22.30
C ASN A 74 3.94 -21.46 -20.79
N ASN A 75 4.98 -21.46 -19.96
CA ASN A 75 4.88 -21.41 -18.51
C ASN A 75 6.18 -20.92 -17.87
N ILE A 76 6.21 -20.82 -16.53
CA ILE A 76 7.41 -20.40 -15.78
C ILE A 76 8.67 -21.19 -16.16
N GLN A 77 8.56 -22.50 -16.42
CA GLN A 77 9.69 -23.34 -16.81
C GLN A 77 10.16 -23.09 -18.26
N THR A 78 9.25 -22.81 -19.19
CA THR A 78 9.58 -22.58 -20.61
C THR A 78 9.86 -21.11 -20.96
N GLN A 79 9.59 -20.18 -20.05
CA GLN A 79 9.72 -18.73 -20.28
C GLN A 79 10.75 -18.07 -19.33
N PRO A 80 12.04 -17.99 -19.71
CA PRO A 80 13.09 -17.38 -18.87
C PRO A 80 12.83 -15.93 -18.43
N LYS A 81 12.03 -15.17 -19.20
CA LYS A 81 11.61 -13.81 -18.81
C LYS A 81 10.78 -13.78 -17.54
N ILE A 82 9.95 -14.80 -17.30
CA ILE A 82 9.13 -14.93 -16.08
C ILE A 82 10.04 -15.21 -14.88
N GLN A 83 11.00 -16.13 -15.03
CA GLN A 83 12.03 -16.42 -14.02
C GLN A 83 12.82 -15.15 -13.64
N GLN A 84 13.28 -14.39 -14.65
CA GLN A 84 13.99 -13.11 -14.46
C GLN A 84 13.13 -12.04 -13.77
N ALA A 85 11.83 -11.96 -14.08
CA ALA A 85 10.92 -11.04 -13.43
C ALA A 85 10.71 -11.39 -11.94
N LEU A 86 10.42 -12.66 -11.63
CA LEU A 86 10.30 -13.15 -10.25
C LEU A 86 11.59 -12.89 -9.43
N GLN A 87 12.75 -13.18 -10.02
CA GLN A 87 14.06 -12.85 -9.45
C GLN A 87 14.21 -11.34 -9.19
N SER A 88 13.84 -10.50 -10.16
CA SER A 88 14.02 -9.03 -10.10
C SER A 88 13.04 -8.33 -9.16
N ALA A 89 11.87 -8.90 -8.91
CA ALA A 89 10.94 -8.45 -7.88
C ALA A 89 11.28 -9.00 -6.48
N GLY A 90 12.17 -10.00 -6.38
CA GLY A 90 12.61 -10.56 -5.11
C GLY A 90 11.64 -11.56 -4.48
N PHE A 91 10.87 -12.30 -5.30
CA PHE A 91 10.12 -13.47 -4.82
C PHE A 91 11.11 -14.49 -4.24
N THR A 92 10.79 -15.09 -3.09
CA THR A 92 11.76 -15.95 -2.37
C THR A 92 11.34 -17.40 -2.17
N LEU A 93 10.12 -17.76 -2.57
CA LEU A 93 9.59 -19.12 -2.48
C LEU A 93 8.84 -19.47 -3.76
N ILE A 94 9.08 -20.65 -4.33
CA ILE A 94 8.24 -21.22 -5.38
C ILE A 94 7.75 -22.57 -4.88
N ARG A 95 6.43 -22.72 -4.84
CA ARG A 95 5.76 -23.98 -4.56
C ARG A 95 5.60 -24.75 -5.86
N THR A 96 6.36 -25.83 -6.03
CA THR A 96 6.36 -26.65 -7.25
C THR A 96 5.69 -27.99 -7.01
N PHE A 97 4.87 -28.42 -7.95
CA PHE A 97 4.37 -29.79 -7.97
C PHE A 97 5.45 -30.74 -8.50
N PHE A 98 5.60 -31.90 -7.85
CA PHE A 98 6.40 -33.03 -8.36
C PHE A 98 5.45 -34.21 -8.64
N PRO A 99 4.93 -34.32 -9.88
CA PRO A 99 4.00 -35.39 -10.25
C PRO A 99 4.60 -36.78 -10.03
N ASP A 100 3.75 -37.73 -9.62
CA ASP A 100 4.14 -39.12 -9.44
C ASP A 100 4.85 -39.69 -10.68
N LYS A 101 6.04 -40.29 -10.47
CA LYS A 101 6.90 -40.87 -11.53
C LYS A 101 7.42 -39.86 -12.56
N ALA A 102 7.44 -38.57 -12.25
CA ALA A 102 8.21 -37.59 -13.03
C ALA A 102 9.67 -38.06 -13.17
N SER A 103 10.29 -37.84 -14.34
CA SER A 103 11.67 -38.28 -14.55
C SER A 103 12.66 -37.40 -13.77
N ASP A 104 13.86 -37.93 -13.47
CA ASP A 104 14.94 -37.15 -12.86
C ASP A 104 15.26 -35.88 -13.66
N ALA A 105 15.08 -35.91 -14.99
CA ALA A 105 15.25 -34.76 -15.86
C ALA A 105 14.16 -33.70 -15.64
N ASP A 106 12.90 -34.09 -15.52
CA ASP A 106 11.77 -33.18 -15.26
C ASP A 106 11.87 -32.58 -13.85
N ILE A 107 12.17 -33.41 -12.85
CA ILE A 107 12.41 -32.98 -11.46
C ILE A 107 13.56 -31.96 -11.41
N THR A 108 14.69 -32.26 -12.08
CA THR A 108 15.85 -31.37 -12.17
C THR A 108 15.50 -30.05 -12.86
N LYS A 109 14.68 -30.08 -13.92
CA LYS A 109 14.30 -28.90 -14.69
C LYS A 109 13.33 -27.99 -13.92
N ARG A 110 12.39 -28.56 -13.18
CA ARG A 110 11.53 -27.81 -12.23
C ARG A 110 12.37 -27.10 -11.17
N VAL A 111 13.31 -27.79 -10.52
CA VAL A 111 14.18 -27.14 -9.52
C VAL A 111 15.14 -26.12 -10.14
N GLN A 112 15.64 -26.34 -11.37
CA GLN A 112 16.43 -25.34 -12.08
C GLN A 112 15.63 -24.05 -12.34
N THR A 113 14.33 -24.15 -12.63
CA THR A 113 13.43 -22.99 -12.82
C THR A 113 13.34 -22.15 -11.54
N ILE A 114 13.30 -22.80 -10.38
CA ILE A 114 13.26 -22.16 -9.06
C ILE A 114 14.58 -21.45 -8.75
N GLU A 115 15.71 -22.13 -9.02
CA GLU A 115 17.06 -21.57 -8.83
C GLU A 115 17.33 -20.38 -9.75
N ASN A 116 16.91 -20.45 -11.01
CA ASN A 116 16.98 -19.34 -11.97
C ASN A 116 16.13 -18.14 -11.52
N SER A 117 15.03 -18.39 -10.81
CA SER A 117 14.18 -17.35 -10.21
C SER A 117 14.73 -16.81 -8.87
N ASN A 118 15.90 -17.30 -8.41
CA ASN A 118 16.52 -16.99 -7.11
C ASN A 118 15.62 -17.27 -5.89
N ALA A 119 14.65 -18.17 -6.05
CA ALA A 119 13.71 -18.56 -5.01
C ALA A 119 14.19 -19.83 -4.27
N LYS A 120 13.47 -20.21 -3.20
CA LYS A 120 13.59 -21.52 -2.54
C LYS A 120 12.47 -22.43 -2.97
N CYS A 121 12.78 -23.72 -3.06
CA CYS A 121 11.82 -24.75 -3.41
C CYS A 121 10.98 -25.16 -2.19
N LEU A 122 9.66 -25.08 -2.36
CA LEU A 122 8.65 -25.79 -1.59
C LEU A 122 8.08 -26.89 -2.49
N GLY A 123 8.55 -28.13 -2.30
CA GLY A 123 8.15 -29.25 -3.15
C GLY A 123 6.86 -29.91 -2.68
N VAL A 124 5.86 -30.00 -3.55
CA VAL A 124 4.62 -30.74 -3.27
C VAL A 124 4.79 -32.18 -3.74
N ILE A 125 4.80 -33.12 -2.78
CA ILE A 125 4.81 -34.56 -3.03
C ILE A 125 3.38 -34.98 -3.37
N THR A 126 3.05 -35.12 -4.66
CA THR A 126 1.64 -35.21 -5.08
C THR A 126 0.98 -36.56 -4.78
N ASN A 127 1.74 -37.65 -4.72
CA ASN A 127 1.24 -39.00 -4.46
C ASN A 127 1.93 -39.64 -3.26
N ILE A 128 1.46 -39.29 -2.06
CA ILE A 128 1.95 -39.78 -0.75
C ILE A 128 1.87 -41.31 -0.53
N PHE A 129 1.41 -42.08 -1.53
CA PHE A 129 1.36 -43.54 -1.50
C PHE A 129 2.53 -44.19 -2.26
N ASN A 130 3.20 -43.47 -3.16
CA ASN A 130 4.37 -43.99 -3.87
C ASN A 130 5.67 -43.69 -3.11
N THR A 131 5.84 -44.32 -1.95
CA THR A 131 6.96 -44.04 -1.04
C THR A 131 8.33 -44.24 -1.69
N ALA A 132 8.45 -45.13 -2.68
CA ALA A 132 9.70 -45.29 -3.44
C ALA A 132 10.05 -44.05 -4.30
N PHE A 133 9.05 -43.37 -4.84
CA PHE A 133 9.23 -42.08 -5.51
C PHE A 133 9.51 -40.96 -4.51
N ASP A 134 8.80 -40.93 -3.37
CA ASP A 134 9.00 -39.91 -2.32
C ASP A 134 10.42 -39.97 -1.74
N GLU A 135 10.90 -41.17 -1.38
CA GLU A 135 12.27 -41.42 -0.90
C GLU A 135 13.31 -41.01 -1.96
N HIS A 136 13.06 -41.32 -3.26
CA HIS A 136 13.95 -40.94 -4.36
C HIS A 136 13.97 -39.43 -4.62
N LEU A 137 12.82 -38.76 -4.61
CA LEU A 137 12.68 -37.32 -4.84
C LEU A 137 13.44 -36.51 -3.78
N VAL A 138 13.24 -36.84 -2.49
CA VAL A 138 13.93 -36.15 -1.37
C VAL A 138 15.45 -36.39 -1.44
N LYS A 139 15.88 -37.58 -1.86
CA LYS A 139 17.29 -37.93 -2.06
C LYS A 139 17.92 -37.20 -3.25
N LEU A 140 17.22 -37.13 -4.38
CA LEU A 140 17.67 -36.50 -5.62
C LEU A 140 17.82 -34.99 -5.47
N LEU A 141 16.89 -34.34 -4.77
CA LEU A 141 16.91 -32.89 -4.58
C LEU A 141 17.84 -32.42 -3.46
N GLY A 142 18.01 -33.20 -2.39
CA GLY A 142 19.00 -32.95 -1.35
C GLY A 142 18.95 -31.52 -0.78
N SER A 143 20.00 -30.73 -0.97
CA SER A 143 20.06 -29.34 -0.52
C SER A 143 19.36 -28.32 -1.44
N ARG A 144 18.97 -28.72 -2.66
CA ARG A 144 18.29 -27.84 -3.63
C ARG A 144 16.82 -27.61 -3.29
N CYS A 145 16.19 -28.57 -2.61
CA CYS A 145 14.86 -28.43 -2.02
C CYS A 145 14.83 -28.98 -0.59
N GLN A 146 14.51 -28.12 0.38
CA GLN A 146 14.53 -28.45 1.83
C GLN A 146 13.17 -28.24 2.50
N LEU A 147 12.14 -27.87 1.76
CA LEU A 147 10.77 -27.71 2.25
C LEU A 147 9.88 -28.61 1.40
N TYR A 148 9.11 -29.48 2.03
CA TYR A 148 8.23 -30.42 1.35
C TYR A 148 6.83 -30.39 1.96
N GLU A 149 5.83 -30.28 1.10
CA GLU A 149 4.44 -30.55 1.42
C GLU A 149 4.10 -32.00 1.09
N PHE A 150 3.50 -32.71 2.04
CA PHE A 150 3.15 -34.12 1.90
C PHE A 150 1.69 -34.22 1.43
N GLY A 151 1.50 -34.31 0.11
CA GLY A 151 0.19 -34.23 -0.55
C GLY A 151 -0.24 -32.80 -0.86
N ASN A 152 -1.37 -32.69 -1.55
CA ASN A 152 -2.10 -31.46 -1.83
C ASN A 152 -3.57 -31.74 -1.60
N GLU A 153 -4.24 -30.95 -0.76
CA GLU A 153 -5.70 -31.01 -0.55
C GLU A 153 -6.24 -32.43 -0.33
N PRO A 154 -5.68 -33.21 0.62
CA PRO A 154 -6.09 -34.60 0.83
C PRO A 154 -7.56 -34.72 1.26
N ASP A 155 -8.11 -33.66 1.85
CA ASP A 155 -9.51 -33.47 2.21
C ASP A 155 -10.43 -33.30 1.00
N LEU A 156 -9.97 -32.65 -0.08
CA LEU A 156 -10.69 -32.60 -1.37
C LEU A 156 -10.51 -33.91 -2.18
N ASN A 157 -9.31 -34.49 -2.12
CA ASN A 157 -8.91 -35.66 -2.90
C ASN A 157 -9.35 -37.02 -2.30
N ASN A 158 -10.35 -37.02 -1.41
CA ASN A 158 -10.94 -38.21 -0.78
C ASN A 158 -9.94 -39.10 0.01
N ILE A 159 -8.80 -38.56 0.44
CA ILE A 159 -7.85 -39.29 1.28
C ILE A 159 -8.34 -39.21 2.72
N SER A 160 -8.84 -40.31 3.29
CA SER A 160 -9.26 -40.35 4.70
C SER A 160 -8.13 -39.90 5.64
N ILE A 161 -8.47 -39.24 6.75
CA ILE A 161 -7.45 -38.81 7.70
C ILE A 161 -6.69 -39.99 8.32
N GLN A 162 -7.32 -41.16 8.48
CA GLN A 162 -6.61 -42.38 8.90
C GLN A 162 -5.54 -42.79 7.87
N SER A 163 -5.88 -42.79 6.58
CA SER A 163 -4.94 -43.11 5.49
C SER A 163 -3.78 -42.10 5.43
N TYR A 164 -4.09 -40.80 5.55
CA TYR A 164 -3.08 -39.75 5.53
C TYR A 164 -2.13 -39.86 6.73
N LEU A 165 -2.66 -40.02 7.95
CA LEU A 165 -1.85 -40.21 9.16
C LEU A 165 -1.03 -41.50 9.12
N GLN A 166 -1.55 -42.59 8.56
CA GLN A 166 -0.81 -43.82 8.37
C GLN A 166 0.43 -43.60 7.50
N GLN A 167 0.27 -42.92 6.37
CA GLN A 167 1.37 -42.61 5.46
C GLN A 167 2.34 -41.59 6.07
N TRP A 168 1.83 -40.51 6.67
CA TRP A 168 2.63 -39.50 7.35
C TRP A 168 3.52 -40.11 8.45
N ASN A 169 2.94 -40.95 9.31
CA ASN A 169 3.66 -41.59 10.42
C ASN A 169 4.69 -42.63 9.94
N LYS A 170 4.43 -43.28 8.80
CA LYS A 170 5.36 -44.23 8.17
C LYS A 170 6.53 -43.52 7.48
N GLU A 171 6.23 -42.44 6.75
CA GLU A 171 7.10 -41.93 5.69
C GLU A 171 7.94 -40.74 6.12
N ILE A 172 7.36 -39.76 6.81
CA ILE A 172 8.10 -38.56 7.28
C ILE A 172 9.36 -38.91 8.12
N PRO A 173 9.37 -39.94 8.98
CA PRO A 173 10.60 -40.38 9.65
C PRO A 173 11.70 -40.87 8.70
N ARG A 174 11.34 -41.51 7.58
CA ARG A 174 12.28 -42.00 6.56
C ARG A 174 12.84 -40.86 5.72
N LEU A 175 11.97 -39.97 5.25
CA LEU A 175 12.38 -38.80 4.47
C LEU A 175 13.33 -37.89 5.29
N ARG A 176 13.12 -37.79 6.62
CA ARG A 176 14.04 -37.13 7.55
C ARG A 176 15.38 -37.88 7.77
N GLN A 177 15.43 -39.20 7.58
CA GLN A 177 16.71 -39.94 7.58
C GLN A 177 17.47 -39.74 6.27
N ILE A 178 16.77 -39.68 5.14
CA ILE A 178 17.33 -39.41 3.80
C ILE A 178 17.88 -37.98 3.72
N ASN A 179 17.14 -37.01 4.26
CA ASN A 179 17.55 -35.61 4.31
C ASN A 179 17.19 -34.98 5.66
N SER A 180 18.14 -35.02 6.60
CA SER A 180 17.97 -34.48 7.96
C SER A 180 17.84 -32.95 8.01
N THR A 181 18.11 -32.25 6.91
CA THR A 181 17.91 -30.80 6.79
C THR A 181 16.54 -30.41 6.22
N ALA A 182 15.81 -31.36 5.65
CA ALA A 182 14.49 -31.12 5.08
C ALA A 182 13.43 -30.90 6.17
N LYS A 183 12.38 -30.16 5.79
CA LYS A 183 11.20 -29.85 6.60
C LYS A 183 9.95 -30.35 5.93
N PHE A 184 9.11 -31.01 6.70
CA PHE A 184 7.89 -31.64 6.21
C PHE A 184 6.66 -30.94 6.76
N ILE A 185 5.80 -30.54 5.84
CA ILE A 185 4.68 -29.62 6.02
C ILE A 185 3.40 -30.36 5.65
N GLY A 186 2.35 -30.16 6.43
CA GLY A 186 1.05 -30.78 6.21
C GLY A 186 -0.02 -30.18 7.13
N PRO A 187 -1.32 -30.46 6.88
CA PRO A 187 -1.85 -31.43 5.94
C PRO A 187 -2.23 -30.83 4.57
N VAL A 188 -1.98 -29.54 4.32
CA VAL A 188 -2.23 -28.87 3.02
C VAL A 188 -3.73 -28.88 2.64
N THR A 189 -4.61 -28.53 3.59
CA THR A 189 -6.08 -28.63 3.41
C THR A 189 -6.66 -27.61 2.45
N TYR A 190 -7.63 -28.05 1.66
CA TYR A 190 -8.49 -27.23 0.81
C TYR A 190 -9.52 -26.40 1.61
N ASN A 191 -10.24 -27.03 2.53
CA ASN A 191 -11.45 -26.45 3.12
C ASN A 191 -11.27 -25.91 4.56
N ASP A 192 -12.38 -25.53 5.19
CA ASP A 192 -12.52 -25.37 6.65
C ASP A 192 -11.65 -24.27 7.27
N GLN A 193 -11.23 -23.28 6.46
CA GLN A 193 -10.32 -22.19 6.86
C GLN A 193 -9.00 -22.71 7.48
N GLY A 194 -8.64 -23.97 7.22
CA GLY A 194 -7.56 -24.68 7.90
C GLY A 194 -7.70 -24.79 9.43
N ASN A 195 -8.86 -24.55 10.04
CA ASN A 195 -8.99 -24.43 11.52
C ASN A 195 -9.99 -25.40 12.19
N HIS A 196 -10.55 -26.36 11.45
CA HIS A 196 -11.34 -27.46 12.00
C HIS A 196 -11.16 -28.75 11.17
N GLY A 197 -12.14 -29.66 11.22
CA GLY A 197 -12.23 -30.86 10.38
C GLY A 197 -10.94 -31.65 10.23
N TYR A 198 -10.40 -31.65 9.01
CA TYR A 198 -9.21 -32.40 8.63
C TYR A 198 -7.93 -31.90 9.33
N MET A 199 -7.71 -30.59 9.43
CA MET A 199 -6.55 -30.02 10.13
C MET A 199 -6.56 -30.42 11.60
N LYS A 200 -7.71 -30.30 12.28
CA LYS A 200 -7.84 -30.71 13.68
C LYS A 200 -7.48 -32.18 13.87
N SER A 201 -8.06 -33.04 13.03
CA SER A 201 -7.86 -34.49 13.10
C SER A 201 -6.41 -34.88 12.80
N PHE A 202 -5.73 -34.17 11.88
CA PHE A 202 -4.30 -34.31 11.64
C PHE A 202 -3.46 -33.91 12.86
N LEU A 203 -3.72 -32.74 13.45
CA LEU A 203 -3.01 -32.25 14.64
C LEU A 203 -3.15 -33.21 15.82
N GLU A 204 -4.34 -33.75 16.08
CA GLU A 204 -4.58 -34.76 17.13
C GLU A 204 -3.83 -36.08 16.82
N GLY A 205 -3.80 -36.49 15.55
CA GLY A 205 -3.06 -37.66 15.08
C GLY A 205 -1.56 -37.55 15.28
N VAL A 206 -0.93 -36.43 14.87
CA VAL A 206 0.52 -36.21 15.04
C VAL A 206 0.89 -35.92 16.50
N ALA A 207 -0.01 -35.32 17.29
CA ALA A 207 0.14 -35.21 18.73
C ALA A 207 0.19 -36.58 19.41
N THR A 208 -0.56 -37.55 18.89
CA THR A 208 -0.60 -38.93 19.38
C THR A 208 0.64 -39.72 18.94
N SER A 209 0.97 -39.71 17.64
CA SER A 209 2.10 -40.47 17.09
C SER A 209 3.48 -39.88 17.42
N LYS A 210 3.52 -38.61 17.83
CA LYS A 210 4.73 -37.79 18.01
C LYS A 210 5.53 -37.52 16.73
N VAL A 211 5.04 -37.93 15.55
CA VAL A 211 5.62 -37.57 14.25
C VAL A 211 5.14 -36.16 13.86
N LEU A 212 5.61 -35.17 14.60
CA LEU A 212 5.15 -33.79 14.43
C LEU A 212 5.61 -33.18 13.09
N PRO A 213 4.77 -32.36 12.42
CA PRO A 213 5.20 -31.53 11.30
C PRO A 213 6.18 -30.45 11.74
N ASP A 214 6.98 -29.99 10.78
CA ASP A 214 7.86 -28.83 10.95
C ASP A 214 7.11 -27.50 10.78
N ALA A 215 6.03 -27.51 9.99
CA ALA A 215 5.07 -26.41 9.83
C ALA A 215 3.71 -26.94 9.38
N VAL A 216 2.65 -26.13 9.52
CA VAL A 216 1.34 -26.45 8.97
C VAL A 216 1.00 -25.54 7.80
N SER A 217 0.25 -26.05 6.82
CA SER A 217 -0.28 -25.26 5.72
C SER A 217 -1.70 -25.66 5.34
N PHE A 218 -2.40 -24.69 4.74
CA PHE A 218 -3.76 -24.77 4.24
C PHE A 218 -3.93 -23.75 3.10
N HIS A 219 -4.97 -23.90 2.30
CA HIS A 219 -5.30 -23.00 1.19
C HIS A 219 -6.34 -21.97 1.63
N TRP A 220 -6.31 -20.75 1.07
CA TRP A 220 -7.33 -19.75 1.36
C TRP A 220 -7.66 -18.85 0.17
N TYR A 221 -8.89 -19.04 -0.34
CA TYR A 221 -9.55 -18.18 -1.31
C TYR A 221 -10.80 -17.60 -0.62
N PRO A 222 -10.82 -16.31 -0.26
CA PRO A 222 -11.87 -15.74 0.58
C PRO A 222 -13.19 -15.50 -0.17
N CYS A 223 -13.18 -15.52 -1.51
CA CYS A 223 -14.34 -15.25 -2.35
C CYS A 223 -14.86 -16.54 -3.00
N TYR A 224 -16.18 -16.62 -3.20
CA TYR A 224 -16.79 -17.66 -4.02
C TYR A 224 -18.11 -17.15 -4.58
N GLN A 225 -18.15 -16.89 -5.90
CA GLN A 225 -19.32 -16.30 -6.59
C GLN A 225 -19.72 -14.91 -6.06
N ASP A 226 -18.80 -14.22 -5.39
CA ASP A 226 -19.00 -12.88 -4.86
C ASP A 226 -19.05 -11.80 -5.96
N THR A 227 -19.64 -10.66 -5.64
CA THR A 227 -19.41 -9.42 -6.41
C THR A 227 -18.00 -8.89 -6.15
N MET A 228 -17.43 -8.11 -7.08
CA MET A 228 -16.12 -7.47 -6.94
C MET A 228 -15.94 -6.75 -5.59
N ALA A 229 -16.94 -5.96 -5.17
CA ALA A 229 -16.91 -5.23 -3.91
C ALA A 229 -17.02 -6.15 -2.68
N SER A 230 -17.86 -7.20 -2.73
CA SER A 230 -17.93 -8.21 -1.66
C SER A 230 -16.61 -8.95 -1.50
N CYS A 231 -16.01 -9.34 -2.63
CA CYS A 231 -14.74 -10.06 -2.65
C CYS A 231 -13.59 -9.20 -2.10
N LEU A 232 -13.48 -7.94 -2.53
CA LEU A 232 -12.50 -6.99 -2.00
C LEU A 232 -12.67 -6.78 -0.48
N GLY A 233 -13.92 -6.70 0.00
CA GLY A 233 -14.24 -6.61 1.43
C GLY A 233 -13.76 -7.80 2.27
N LYS A 234 -13.48 -8.95 1.66
CA LYS A 234 -12.94 -10.15 2.33
C LYS A 234 -11.42 -10.29 2.22
N ALA A 235 -10.73 -9.40 1.49
CA ALA A 235 -9.27 -9.45 1.32
C ALA A 235 -8.51 -9.30 2.66
N ASN A 236 -9.14 -8.78 3.71
CA ASN A 236 -8.56 -8.68 5.04
C ASN A 236 -8.69 -9.95 5.91
N THR A 237 -9.35 -11.02 5.44
CA THR A 237 -9.65 -12.23 6.26
C THR A 237 -8.47 -13.16 6.52
N TYR A 238 -7.37 -13.05 5.76
CA TYR A 238 -6.18 -13.91 5.89
C TYR A 238 -5.60 -13.93 7.32
N SER A 239 -5.61 -12.78 8.01
CA SER A 239 -5.20 -12.65 9.41
C SER A 239 -6.06 -13.49 10.36
N GLN A 240 -7.38 -13.42 10.21
CA GLN A 240 -8.37 -14.12 11.04
C GLN A 240 -8.22 -15.65 10.90
N VAL A 241 -8.15 -16.17 9.67
CA VAL A 241 -8.01 -17.62 9.44
C VAL A 241 -6.67 -18.12 9.98
N THR A 242 -5.58 -17.38 9.77
CA THR A 242 -4.24 -17.69 10.34
C THR A 242 -4.25 -17.74 11.86
N GLN A 243 -4.92 -16.80 12.52
CA GLN A 243 -5.06 -16.76 13.99
C GLN A 243 -5.91 -17.93 14.50
N GLY A 244 -6.95 -18.34 13.75
CA GLY A 244 -7.72 -19.54 14.01
C GLY A 244 -6.85 -20.81 13.98
N VAL A 245 -6.09 -20.99 12.90
CA VAL A 245 -5.13 -22.11 12.77
C VAL A 245 -4.11 -22.09 13.91
N ARG A 246 -3.54 -20.91 14.25
CA ARG A 246 -2.57 -20.79 15.36
C ARG A 246 -3.16 -21.20 16.70
N SER A 247 -4.40 -20.83 16.96
CA SER A 247 -5.11 -21.18 18.19
C SER A 247 -5.36 -22.70 18.28
N LEU A 248 -5.70 -23.34 17.15
CA LEU A 248 -5.86 -24.80 17.05
C LEU A 248 -4.53 -25.55 17.25
N VAL A 249 -3.46 -25.09 16.59
CA VAL A 249 -2.11 -25.67 16.74
C VAL A 249 -1.64 -25.60 18.19
N ARG A 250 -1.79 -24.44 18.84
CA ARG A 250 -1.42 -24.25 20.25
C ARG A 250 -2.23 -25.12 21.20
N SER A 251 -3.55 -25.23 20.99
CA SER A 251 -4.42 -25.99 21.91
C SER A 251 -4.20 -27.50 21.84
N ILE A 252 -3.83 -28.04 20.68
CA ILE A 252 -3.61 -29.48 20.49
C ILE A 252 -2.14 -29.89 20.73
N LEU A 253 -1.18 -29.10 20.23
CA LEU A 253 0.25 -29.44 20.33
C LEU A 253 0.97 -28.82 21.54
N GLY A 254 0.34 -27.88 22.26
CA GLY A 254 0.95 -27.17 23.39
C GLY A 254 2.09 -26.22 23.00
N LYS A 255 2.30 -25.95 21.70
CA LYS A 255 3.37 -25.11 21.16
C LYS A 255 2.95 -24.44 19.85
N ASP A 256 3.68 -23.42 19.45
CA ASP A 256 3.59 -22.86 18.10
C ASP A 256 4.29 -23.74 17.05
N LEU A 257 3.79 -23.66 15.82
CA LEU A 257 4.48 -24.04 14.59
C LEU A 257 4.39 -22.88 13.58
N PRO A 258 5.27 -22.82 12.58
CA PRO A 258 5.07 -21.95 11.41
C PRO A 258 3.76 -22.35 10.72
N ILE A 259 3.01 -21.34 10.27
CA ILE A 259 1.73 -21.49 9.58
C ILE A 259 1.87 -20.85 8.22
N GLY A 260 1.56 -21.60 7.16
CA GLY A 260 1.56 -21.07 5.80
C GLY A 260 0.21 -21.11 5.13
N ILE A 261 0.02 -20.17 4.20
CA ILE A 261 -1.10 -20.16 3.26
C ILE A 261 -0.49 -20.53 1.91
N SER A 262 -0.25 -21.84 1.74
CA SER A 262 0.54 -22.42 0.64
C SER A 262 -0.09 -22.21 -0.74
N GLU A 263 -1.37 -21.85 -0.77
CA GLU A 263 -2.07 -21.50 -1.99
C GLU A 263 -3.15 -20.46 -1.69
N TRP A 264 -3.14 -19.37 -2.45
CA TRP A 264 -4.16 -18.33 -2.34
C TRP A 264 -4.31 -17.51 -3.62
N ASN A 265 -5.55 -17.13 -3.92
CA ASN A 265 -5.88 -15.96 -4.73
C ASN A 265 -7.29 -15.47 -4.30
N TYR A 266 -7.96 -14.66 -5.10
CA TYR A 266 -9.27 -14.09 -4.73
C TYR A 266 -10.41 -15.12 -4.67
N ASP A 267 -10.61 -15.91 -5.73
CA ASP A 267 -11.73 -16.86 -5.88
C ASP A 267 -11.18 -18.17 -6.49
N PRO A 268 -11.60 -19.37 -6.00
CA PRO A 268 -11.09 -20.67 -6.47
C PRO A 268 -11.85 -21.20 -7.70
N GLY A 269 -12.82 -20.45 -8.23
CA GLY A 269 -13.61 -20.84 -9.39
C GLY A 269 -12.75 -21.07 -10.64
N ASN A 270 -13.25 -21.90 -11.56
CA ASN A 270 -12.55 -22.20 -12.81
C ASN A 270 -13.55 -22.18 -14.01
N PRO A 271 -13.63 -21.08 -14.78
CA PRO A 271 -12.90 -19.82 -14.60
C PRO A 271 -13.41 -19.06 -13.35
N PRO A 272 -12.54 -18.29 -12.68
CA PRO A 272 -12.96 -17.40 -11.60
C PRO A 272 -13.67 -16.17 -12.17
N PRO A 273 -14.39 -15.39 -11.35
CA PRO A 273 -15.10 -14.19 -11.77
C PRO A 273 -14.24 -13.19 -12.56
N ALA A 274 -14.78 -12.64 -13.65
CA ALA A 274 -14.01 -11.83 -14.59
C ALA A 274 -13.45 -10.52 -14.03
N TYR A 275 -13.91 -10.06 -12.87
CA TYR A 275 -13.32 -8.89 -12.20
C TYR A 275 -11.90 -9.14 -11.68
N GLY A 276 -11.39 -10.38 -11.64
CA GLY A 276 -9.96 -10.61 -11.42
C GLY A 276 -9.04 -10.08 -12.52
N ASP A 277 -9.59 -9.82 -13.72
CA ASP A 277 -8.89 -9.14 -14.81
C ASP A 277 -8.93 -7.60 -14.67
N ASP A 278 -9.74 -7.06 -13.74
CA ASP A 278 -9.74 -5.62 -13.44
C ASP A 278 -8.47 -5.24 -12.65
N GLN A 279 -7.72 -4.29 -13.22
CA GLN A 279 -6.43 -3.87 -12.66
C GLN A 279 -6.57 -3.31 -11.24
N GLN A 280 -7.58 -2.48 -10.98
CA GLN A 280 -7.75 -1.84 -9.68
C GLN A 280 -8.13 -2.88 -8.62
N PHE A 281 -9.13 -3.71 -8.92
CA PHE A 281 -9.54 -4.80 -8.04
C PHE A 281 -8.37 -5.69 -7.65
N ILE A 282 -7.63 -6.24 -8.62
CA ILE A 282 -6.62 -7.25 -8.31
C ILE A 282 -5.41 -6.65 -7.60
N GLN A 283 -5.08 -5.38 -7.84
CA GLN A 283 -4.04 -4.66 -7.10
C GLN A 283 -4.45 -4.41 -5.65
N GLU A 284 -5.64 -3.85 -5.41
CA GLU A 284 -6.17 -3.57 -4.07
C GLU A 284 -6.35 -4.87 -3.25
N PHE A 285 -6.97 -5.91 -3.86
CA PHE A 285 -7.15 -7.22 -3.24
C PHE A 285 -5.80 -7.82 -2.82
N THR A 286 -4.82 -7.85 -3.72
CA THR A 286 -3.51 -8.47 -3.47
C THR A 286 -2.73 -7.75 -2.38
N ALA A 287 -2.77 -6.41 -2.36
CA ALA A 287 -2.12 -5.62 -1.32
C ALA A 287 -2.78 -5.84 0.06
N ALA A 288 -4.11 -5.83 0.12
CA ALA A 288 -4.87 -6.08 1.34
C ALA A 288 -4.68 -7.51 1.87
N ALA A 289 -4.65 -8.51 0.98
CA ALA A 289 -4.38 -9.91 1.32
C ALA A 289 -2.99 -10.07 1.95
N LEU A 290 -1.93 -9.55 1.30
CA LEU A 290 -0.57 -9.61 1.83
C LEU A 290 -0.43 -8.87 3.17
N GLN A 291 -1.02 -7.68 3.29
CA GLN A 291 -0.99 -6.91 4.54
C GLN A 291 -1.71 -7.65 5.67
N SER A 292 -2.82 -8.31 5.38
CA SER A 292 -3.53 -9.17 6.33
C SER A 292 -2.72 -10.41 6.72
N MET A 293 -2.02 -11.06 5.79
CA MET A 293 -1.10 -12.15 6.11
C MET A 293 0.09 -11.70 6.99
N ILE A 294 0.61 -10.48 6.75
CA ILE A 294 1.64 -9.86 7.61
C ILE A 294 1.10 -9.68 9.04
N GLN A 295 -0.09 -9.07 9.20
CA GLN A 295 -0.75 -8.89 10.49
C GLN A 295 -1.08 -10.23 11.17
N GLY A 296 -1.44 -11.26 10.39
CA GLY A 296 -1.62 -12.63 10.87
C GLY A 296 -0.33 -13.29 11.33
N GLY A 297 0.84 -12.81 10.91
CA GLY A 297 2.13 -13.45 11.14
C GLY A 297 2.27 -14.76 10.36
N VAL A 298 1.81 -14.79 9.11
CA VAL A 298 1.97 -15.94 8.21
C VAL A 298 3.45 -16.17 7.94
N ALA A 299 3.90 -17.41 8.10
CA ALA A 299 5.31 -17.79 7.98
C ALA A 299 5.74 -18.04 6.53
N PHE A 300 4.83 -18.48 5.66
CA PHE A 300 5.06 -18.60 4.22
C PHE A 300 3.73 -18.53 3.47
N ALA A 301 3.73 -17.98 2.27
CA ALA A 301 2.56 -18.02 1.39
C ALA A 301 2.98 -18.04 -0.07
N CYS A 302 2.17 -18.70 -0.89
CA CYS A 302 2.39 -18.73 -2.33
C CYS A 302 1.10 -18.34 -3.05
N GLN A 303 1.13 -17.23 -3.78
CA GLN A 303 0.03 -16.84 -4.65
C GLN A 303 -0.18 -17.91 -5.72
N PHE A 304 -1.43 -18.11 -6.14
CA PHE A 304 -1.81 -19.04 -7.19
C PHE A 304 -2.33 -18.26 -8.42
N ASP A 305 -1.62 -18.21 -9.55
CA ASP A 305 -0.31 -18.82 -9.82
C ASP A 305 0.68 -17.86 -10.50
N ALA A 306 1.91 -18.36 -10.74
CA ALA A 306 2.87 -17.63 -11.54
C ALA A 306 2.43 -17.53 -13.01
N ALA A 307 2.35 -18.69 -13.67
CA ALA A 307 2.30 -18.79 -15.12
C ALA A 307 1.98 -20.24 -15.57
N SER A 308 0.82 -20.83 -15.19
CA SER A 308 0.44 -22.19 -15.67
C SER A 308 -0.89 -22.28 -16.45
N TYR A 309 -1.53 -21.13 -16.72
CA TYR A 309 -2.83 -20.94 -17.37
C TYR A 309 -4.04 -21.26 -16.46
N SER A 310 -3.84 -21.13 -15.14
CA SER A 310 -4.87 -21.38 -14.13
C SER A 310 -6.04 -20.41 -14.23
N GLY A 311 -7.26 -20.95 -14.06
CA GLY A 311 -8.48 -20.16 -14.20
C GLY A 311 -8.58 -19.51 -15.59
N TYR A 312 -8.10 -20.20 -16.64
CA TYR A 312 -7.99 -19.68 -18.02
C TYR A 312 -7.06 -18.46 -18.13
N GLY A 313 -5.96 -18.45 -17.37
CA GLY A 313 -5.00 -17.35 -17.33
C GLY A 313 -5.39 -16.18 -16.42
N ARG A 314 -6.54 -16.23 -15.74
CA ARG A 314 -6.99 -15.18 -14.80
C ARG A 314 -6.17 -15.15 -13.52
N LEU A 315 -5.84 -16.34 -13.00
CA LEU A 315 -5.13 -16.50 -11.74
C LEU A 315 -3.62 -16.29 -11.90
N ASP A 316 -3.09 -16.42 -13.11
CA ASP A 316 -1.68 -16.19 -13.43
C ASP A 316 -1.24 -14.74 -13.13
N MET A 317 -0.02 -14.59 -12.61
CA MET A 317 0.68 -13.32 -12.51
C MET A 317 1.26 -12.83 -13.85
N PHE A 318 1.30 -13.67 -14.88
CA PHE A 318 1.91 -13.35 -16.17
C PHE A 318 0.99 -13.73 -17.34
N ASP A 319 0.99 -12.89 -18.38
CA ASP A 319 0.38 -13.24 -19.66
C ASP A 319 1.28 -14.21 -20.43
N LEU A 320 0.79 -15.42 -20.67
CA LEU A 320 1.56 -16.51 -21.31
C LEU A 320 1.77 -16.34 -22.82
N THR A 321 1.13 -15.36 -23.46
CA THR A 321 1.31 -15.07 -24.88
C THR A 321 2.40 -14.02 -25.12
N THR A 322 2.57 -13.09 -24.18
CA THR A 322 3.49 -11.94 -24.27
C THR A 322 4.64 -11.97 -23.27
N ASN A 323 4.58 -12.87 -22.28
CA ASN A 323 5.43 -12.92 -21.09
C ASN A 323 5.41 -11.64 -20.23
N GLN A 324 4.39 -10.79 -20.37
CA GLN A 324 4.29 -9.56 -19.57
C GLN A 324 3.71 -9.87 -18.19
N PRO A 325 4.23 -9.24 -17.11
CA PRO A 325 3.59 -9.34 -15.81
C PRO A 325 2.23 -8.61 -15.81
N LYS A 326 1.23 -9.26 -15.21
CA LYS A 326 -0.12 -8.73 -14.95
C LYS A 326 -0.13 -7.85 -13.68
N PRO A 327 -1.19 -7.05 -13.43
CA PRO A 327 -1.25 -6.14 -12.28
C PRO A 327 -0.99 -6.78 -10.90
N GLN A 328 -1.38 -8.05 -10.70
CA GLN A 328 -1.12 -8.80 -9.47
C GLN A 328 0.38 -8.93 -9.16
N TYR A 329 1.23 -9.20 -10.16
CA TYR A 329 2.69 -9.27 -9.97
C TYR A 329 3.24 -7.96 -9.41
N TYR A 330 2.82 -6.82 -9.96
CA TYR A 330 3.30 -5.50 -9.51
C TYR A 330 2.85 -5.19 -8.09
N ALA A 331 1.63 -5.59 -7.70
CA ALA A 331 1.17 -5.46 -6.32
C ALA A 331 2.06 -6.27 -5.34
N ILE A 332 2.38 -7.52 -5.65
CA ILE A 332 3.29 -8.33 -4.79
C ILE A 332 4.71 -7.74 -4.79
N ALA A 333 5.26 -7.36 -5.95
CA ALA A 333 6.58 -6.75 -6.08
C ALA A 333 6.74 -5.46 -5.25
N ASN A 334 5.70 -4.62 -5.22
CA ASN A 334 5.67 -3.42 -4.41
C ASN A 334 5.71 -3.74 -2.91
N VAL A 335 4.96 -4.75 -2.43
CA VAL A 335 5.03 -5.17 -1.03
C VAL A 335 6.41 -5.79 -0.69
N ILE A 336 7.00 -6.60 -1.59
CA ILE A 336 8.37 -7.14 -1.40
C ILE A 336 9.37 -6.00 -1.18
N LYS A 337 9.31 -4.96 -2.02
CA LYS A 337 10.20 -3.78 -1.96
C LYS A 337 10.15 -3.06 -0.61
N THR A 338 8.97 -3.00 0.03
CA THR A 338 8.78 -2.41 1.37
C THR A 338 9.58 -3.15 2.45
N TYR A 339 9.62 -4.49 2.39
CA TYR A 339 10.15 -5.32 3.48
C TYR A 339 11.58 -5.85 3.25
N ASN A 340 11.95 -6.17 2.01
CA ASN A 340 13.20 -6.87 1.69
C ASN A 340 14.45 -6.00 1.96
N PRO A 341 15.34 -6.37 2.90
CA PRO A 341 16.55 -5.59 3.18
C PRO A 341 17.61 -5.71 2.07
N VAL A 342 17.62 -6.79 1.30
CA VAL A 342 18.69 -7.10 0.31
C VAL A 342 18.49 -6.36 -1.01
N HIS A 343 17.26 -5.92 -1.34
CA HIS A 343 17.03 -5.05 -2.51
C HIS A 343 17.73 -3.68 -2.42
N ASN A 344 18.30 -3.34 -1.26
CA ASN A 344 19.10 -2.14 -1.01
C ASN A 344 20.61 -2.43 -0.86
N ALA A 345 21.07 -3.67 -1.06
CA ALA A 345 22.37 -4.16 -0.57
C ALA A 345 23.48 -4.34 -1.63
N ASN A 346 23.31 -3.84 -2.86
CA ASN A 346 24.40 -3.69 -3.84
C ASN A 346 25.13 -2.33 -3.70
N LEU A 347 25.31 -1.86 -2.46
CA LEU A 347 26.10 -0.67 -2.12
C LEU A 347 27.13 -1.06 -1.03
N PRO A 348 28.40 -0.63 -1.11
CA PRO A 348 29.45 -1.12 -0.22
C PRO A 348 29.24 -0.75 1.25
N ALA A 349 29.58 -1.68 2.15
CA ALA A 349 29.34 -1.54 3.57
C ALA A 349 30.40 -0.69 4.30
N THR A 350 29.97 0.46 4.83
CA THR A 350 30.46 1.00 6.11
C THR A 350 29.25 1.56 6.85
N ALA A 351 29.06 1.17 8.10
CA ALA A 351 27.92 1.63 8.91
C ALA A 351 28.10 3.08 9.35
N PRO A 352 27.01 3.87 9.38
CA PRO A 352 26.88 4.93 10.35
C PRO A 352 25.59 4.86 11.16
N THR A 353 25.66 5.54 12.29
CA THR A 353 24.63 5.88 13.28
C THR A 353 23.32 6.39 12.66
N VAL A 354 22.23 6.31 13.43
CA VAL A 354 20.90 6.82 13.04
C VAL A 354 20.91 8.34 12.87
N THR A 355 21.14 8.76 11.62
CA THR A 355 20.72 10.03 11.03
C THR A 355 20.06 9.67 9.70
N GLY A 356 18.95 10.32 9.35
CA GLY A 356 18.27 10.09 8.07
C GLY A 356 19.24 10.28 6.89
N PRO A 357 19.11 9.52 5.79
CA PRO A 357 20.00 9.70 4.66
C PRO A 357 19.74 11.08 4.04
N SER A 358 20.71 11.99 4.19
CA SER A 358 20.83 13.16 3.34
C SER A 358 20.61 12.75 1.88
N LEU A 359 19.60 13.31 1.20
CA LEU A 359 19.22 12.92 -0.17
C LEU A 359 20.35 13.28 -1.17
N SER A 360 21.39 12.44 -1.24
CA SER A 360 22.72 12.89 -1.67
C SER A 360 22.84 13.23 -3.16
N LYS A 361 21.88 12.84 -4.00
CA LYS A 361 21.84 13.20 -5.43
C LYS A 361 20.41 13.44 -5.93
N THR A 362 20.31 14.14 -7.05
CA THR A 362 19.33 15.24 -7.25
C THR A 362 17.98 14.80 -7.81
N GLY A 363 16.92 15.53 -7.42
CA GLY A 363 15.61 15.55 -8.10
C GLY A 363 15.30 16.96 -8.64
N PRO A 364 16.03 17.46 -9.66
CA PRO A 364 15.87 18.84 -10.12
C PRO A 364 14.58 19.02 -10.91
N LEU A 365 13.94 20.18 -10.75
CA LEU A 365 12.83 20.62 -11.57
C LEU A 365 13.35 21.03 -12.96
N VAL A 366 12.99 20.27 -14.00
CA VAL A 366 13.51 20.41 -15.37
C VAL A 366 12.50 20.97 -16.37
N SER A 367 11.23 21.22 -16.02
CA SER A 367 10.26 21.82 -16.97
C SER A 367 10.32 23.34 -17.04
N ARG A 368 10.63 24.04 -15.94
CA ARG A 368 10.51 25.51 -15.87
C ARG A 368 11.33 26.21 -16.97
N GLY A 369 10.70 27.14 -17.67
CA GLY A 369 11.30 27.90 -18.78
C GLY A 369 11.68 27.08 -20.04
N LYS A 370 11.30 25.81 -20.14
CA LYS A 370 11.51 25.01 -21.37
C LYS A 370 10.57 25.47 -22.49
N PRO A 371 10.93 25.25 -23.77
CA PRO A 371 10.01 25.50 -24.87
C PRO A 371 8.74 24.65 -24.75
N VAL A 372 7.58 25.30 -24.82
CA VAL A 372 6.27 24.65 -24.90
C VAL A 372 5.61 24.96 -26.24
N PHE A 373 4.89 23.98 -26.76
CA PHE A 373 4.04 24.11 -27.95
C PHE A 373 2.67 23.55 -27.62
N CYS A 374 1.60 24.27 -27.92
CA CYS A 374 0.24 23.83 -27.67
C CYS A 374 -0.62 23.86 -28.93
N ALA A 375 -1.69 23.07 -28.92
CA ALA A 375 -2.79 23.16 -29.88
C ALA A 375 -4.11 23.40 -29.16
N HIS A 376 -4.98 24.19 -29.78
CA HIS A 376 -6.33 24.46 -29.29
C HIS A 376 -6.39 25.14 -27.89
N ASN A 377 -5.39 26.00 -27.59
CA ASN A 377 -5.36 26.88 -26.42
C ASN A 377 -6.12 28.20 -26.71
N ASP A 378 -7.43 28.10 -26.96
CA ASP A 378 -8.25 29.14 -27.57
C ASP A 378 -8.73 30.27 -26.64
N ALA A 379 -8.53 30.15 -25.31
CA ALA A 379 -8.97 31.14 -24.33
C ALA A 379 -7.90 31.55 -23.29
N GLY A 380 -6.65 31.09 -23.45
CA GLY A 380 -5.53 31.29 -22.51
C GLY A 380 -4.86 32.67 -22.61
N ALA A 381 -4.63 33.34 -21.48
CA ALA A 381 -3.96 34.64 -21.44
C ALA A 381 -2.42 34.56 -21.27
N GLY A 382 -1.88 33.41 -20.82
CA GLY A 382 -0.44 33.21 -20.61
C GLY A 382 0.32 32.62 -21.82
N GLY A 383 -0.39 32.26 -22.89
CA GLY A 383 0.18 31.53 -24.03
C GLY A 383 0.71 30.14 -23.65
N ASP A 384 1.48 29.53 -24.55
CA ASP A 384 1.95 28.14 -24.40
C ASP A 384 2.90 27.96 -23.20
N ASN A 385 3.76 28.95 -22.93
CA ASN A 385 4.74 28.88 -21.86
C ASN A 385 4.14 29.04 -20.44
N ALA A 386 2.84 29.32 -20.31
CA ALA A 386 2.16 29.48 -19.02
C ALA A 386 2.45 28.29 -18.09
N ILE A 387 2.29 27.07 -18.63
CA ILE A 387 2.41 25.81 -17.89
C ILE A 387 3.83 25.45 -17.45
N VAL A 388 4.84 26.26 -17.76
CA VAL A 388 6.22 26.09 -17.27
C VAL A 388 6.78 27.39 -16.67
N SER A 389 5.90 28.34 -16.36
CA SER A 389 6.28 29.66 -15.87
C SER A 389 6.79 29.64 -14.42
N GLY A 390 6.31 28.70 -13.60
CA GLY A 390 6.56 28.67 -12.16
C GLY A 390 5.66 29.64 -11.37
N HIS A 391 4.65 30.23 -12.01
CA HIS A 391 3.62 31.07 -11.40
C HIS A 391 2.28 30.32 -11.34
N TYR A 392 1.52 30.52 -10.27
CA TYR A 392 0.26 29.79 -10.00
C TYR A 392 -0.84 30.79 -9.63
N GLY A 393 -2.07 30.60 -10.11
CA GLY A 393 -3.24 31.43 -9.80
C GLY A 393 -3.18 32.87 -10.36
N LYS A 394 -2.20 33.18 -11.21
CA LYS A 394 -1.87 34.55 -11.66
C LYS A 394 -2.46 34.98 -13.01
N TRP A 395 -3.53 34.31 -13.45
CA TRP A 395 -4.12 34.46 -14.79
C TRP A 395 -3.20 34.09 -15.97
N SER A 396 -2.09 33.40 -15.69
CA SER A 396 -1.22 32.77 -16.68
C SER A 396 -1.48 31.26 -16.68
N PHE A 397 -2.25 30.78 -17.65
CA PHE A 397 -2.68 29.38 -17.74
C PHE A 397 -2.78 28.89 -19.18
N TRP A 398 -2.72 27.56 -19.35
CA TRP A 398 -3.33 26.89 -20.49
C TRP A 398 -4.84 26.79 -20.25
N ARG A 399 -5.64 27.29 -21.19
CA ARG A 399 -7.11 27.24 -21.10
C ARG A 399 -7.76 26.92 -22.44
N PRO A 400 -8.03 25.64 -22.70
CA PRO A 400 -8.92 25.22 -23.79
C PRO A 400 -10.39 25.35 -23.38
N SER A 401 -11.23 25.78 -24.31
CA SER A 401 -12.68 25.60 -24.24
C SER A 401 -13.07 24.14 -24.45
N PHE A 402 -14.23 23.72 -23.94
CA PHE A 402 -14.71 22.35 -24.15
C PHE A 402 -14.95 22.02 -25.63
N THR A 403 -15.28 23.03 -26.44
CA THR A 403 -15.42 22.93 -27.91
C THR A 403 -14.09 22.79 -28.65
N ALA A 404 -12.97 23.11 -28.00
CA ALA A 404 -11.62 23.02 -28.56
C ALA A 404 -10.91 21.71 -28.15
N LEU A 405 -11.59 20.79 -27.46
CA LEU A 405 -11.03 19.49 -27.10
C LEU A 405 -11.11 18.51 -28.30
N PRO A 406 -10.08 17.67 -28.52
CA PRO A 406 -8.88 17.51 -27.69
C PRO A 406 -7.86 18.63 -27.89
N SER A 407 -7.41 19.20 -26.77
CA SER A 407 -6.31 20.18 -26.73
C SER A 407 -5.08 19.52 -26.12
N TRP A 408 -3.88 19.93 -26.54
CA TRP A 408 -2.64 19.42 -25.97
C TRP A 408 -1.59 20.50 -25.81
N CYS A 409 -0.68 20.30 -24.86
CA CYS A 409 0.57 21.04 -24.73
C CYS A 409 1.74 20.06 -24.58
N ALA A 410 2.85 20.33 -25.27
CA ALA A 410 4.06 19.53 -25.31
C ALA A 410 5.27 20.35 -24.86
N ILE A 411 6.02 19.81 -23.88
CA ILE A 411 7.18 20.44 -23.24
C ILE A 411 8.45 19.76 -23.78
N LYS A 412 9.37 20.56 -24.31
CA LYS A 412 10.69 20.08 -24.76
C LYS A 412 11.66 19.98 -23.58
N VAL A 413 11.56 18.90 -22.81
CA VAL A 413 12.40 18.64 -21.64
C VAL A 413 13.90 18.63 -22.01
N GLY A 414 14.23 17.99 -23.13
CA GLY A 414 15.60 17.63 -23.51
C GLY A 414 15.99 16.23 -23.03
N THR A 415 17.18 15.77 -23.44
CA THR A 415 17.71 14.45 -23.08
C THR A 415 18.46 14.48 -21.74
N GLY A 416 18.63 13.32 -21.11
CA GLY A 416 19.36 13.16 -19.85
C GLY A 416 18.57 12.32 -18.83
N PRO A 417 17.36 12.75 -18.44
CA PRO A 417 16.51 11.98 -17.52
C PRO A 417 16.15 10.61 -18.10
N THR A 418 16.18 9.58 -17.25
CA THR A 418 15.64 8.24 -17.54
C THR A 418 14.28 8.02 -16.90
N ARG A 419 13.92 8.81 -15.89
CA ARG A 419 12.58 8.88 -15.28
C ARG A 419 12.23 10.33 -14.94
N LEU A 420 10.98 10.73 -15.20
CA LEU A 420 10.43 12.01 -14.77
C LEU A 420 9.23 11.77 -13.86
N LEU A 421 9.12 12.51 -12.76
CA LEU A 421 7.84 12.68 -12.08
C LEU A 421 7.18 13.92 -12.69
N MET A 422 6.02 13.75 -13.31
CA MET A 422 5.21 14.87 -13.79
C MET A 422 4.17 15.22 -12.76
N THR A 423 4.08 16.47 -12.34
CA THR A 423 2.93 16.98 -11.57
C THR A 423 2.26 18.10 -12.35
N TRP A 424 0.93 18.10 -12.44
CA TRP A 424 0.17 19.22 -12.99
C TRP A 424 -0.76 19.81 -11.93
N SER A 425 -1.01 21.11 -11.99
CA SER A 425 -1.82 21.83 -10.99
C SER A 425 -2.76 22.86 -11.61
N SER A 426 -3.90 23.03 -10.94
CA SER A 426 -4.88 24.10 -11.14
C SER A 426 -5.19 24.73 -9.78
N ASP A 427 -4.74 25.97 -9.57
CA ASP A 427 -5.01 26.72 -8.33
C ASP A 427 -6.31 27.57 -8.46
N TYR A 428 -7.05 27.45 -9.58
CA TYR A 428 -8.41 28.01 -9.76
C TYR A 428 -9.53 27.17 -9.12
N VAL A 429 -9.20 26.00 -8.59
CA VAL A 429 -10.09 25.20 -7.75
C VAL A 429 -9.50 25.23 -6.35
N PHE A 430 -10.33 25.43 -5.33
CA PHE A 430 -9.86 25.48 -3.94
C PHE A 430 -9.63 24.06 -3.38
N ASP A 431 -10.70 23.26 -3.38
CA ASP A 431 -10.70 21.91 -2.84
C ASP A 431 -9.87 20.94 -3.69
N TYR A 432 -9.10 20.08 -3.03
CA TYR A 432 -8.30 19.05 -3.68
C TYR A 432 -9.13 18.22 -4.68
N THR A 433 -10.35 17.83 -4.30
CA THR A 433 -11.37 17.18 -5.13
C THR A 433 -12.55 18.12 -5.36
N SER A 434 -12.98 18.27 -6.61
CA SER A 434 -14.16 19.08 -6.95
C SER A 434 -14.84 18.60 -8.24
N PRO A 435 -16.11 18.12 -8.18
CA PRO A 435 -16.84 17.71 -9.37
C PRO A 435 -17.28 18.90 -10.25
N THR A 436 -17.29 20.12 -9.69
CA THR A 436 -17.65 21.38 -10.36
C THR A 436 -16.42 22.23 -10.75
N GLY A 437 -15.22 21.75 -10.42
CA GLY A 437 -13.96 22.40 -10.76
C GLY A 437 -13.72 22.49 -12.27
N THR A 438 -12.92 23.46 -12.68
CA THR A 438 -12.56 23.68 -14.09
C THR A 438 -11.26 22.95 -14.45
N THR A 439 -11.19 21.66 -14.12
CA THR A 439 -10.00 20.80 -14.26
C THR A 439 -10.15 19.78 -15.39
N PRO A 440 -9.05 19.19 -15.88
CA PRO A 440 -9.11 18.03 -16.78
C PRO A 440 -9.83 16.87 -16.11
N ARG A 441 -10.84 16.31 -16.78
CA ARG A 441 -11.54 15.09 -16.34
C ARG A 441 -10.94 13.85 -16.99
N ASP A 442 -10.81 13.87 -18.31
CA ASP A 442 -10.16 12.82 -19.08
C ASP A 442 -8.97 13.43 -19.83
N TYR A 443 -7.80 12.78 -19.74
CA TYR A 443 -6.56 13.21 -20.39
C TYR A 443 -5.57 12.06 -20.55
N THR A 444 -4.58 12.25 -21.43
CA THR A 444 -3.43 11.35 -21.58
C THR A 444 -2.12 12.08 -21.36
N VAL A 445 -1.07 11.35 -20.97
CA VAL A 445 0.33 11.82 -20.96
C VAL A 445 1.15 10.89 -21.86
N ALA A 446 1.90 11.50 -22.77
CA ALA A 446 2.72 10.81 -23.76
C ALA A 446 4.15 11.36 -23.81
N VAL A 447 5.09 10.55 -24.28
CA VAL A 447 6.50 10.93 -24.47
C VAL A 447 6.94 10.74 -25.92
N SER A 448 7.95 11.50 -26.33
CA SER A 448 8.58 11.35 -27.65
C SER A 448 10.09 11.60 -27.60
N ALA A 449 10.82 10.85 -28.41
CA ALA A 449 12.25 11.01 -28.65
C ALA A 449 12.56 11.94 -29.83
N ASN A 450 11.65 12.01 -30.82
CA ASN A 450 11.92 12.54 -32.16
C ASN A 450 10.97 13.66 -32.63
N SER A 451 10.06 14.15 -31.78
CA SER A 451 9.31 15.38 -32.08
C SER A 451 10.25 16.60 -32.18
N THR A 452 9.89 17.57 -33.00
CA THR A 452 10.56 18.86 -33.15
C THR A 452 9.71 20.03 -32.67
N ASN A 453 8.37 19.90 -32.69
CA ASN A 453 7.41 20.98 -32.43
C ASN A 453 6.18 20.57 -31.61
N GLY A 454 6.18 19.40 -30.98
CA GLY A 454 5.03 18.87 -30.24
C GLY A 454 3.95 18.21 -31.10
N ALA A 455 3.71 18.67 -32.34
CA ALA A 455 2.70 18.11 -33.23
C ALA A 455 3.20 16.89 -34.00
N ASP A 456 4.48 16.87 -34.35
CA ASP A 456 5.16 15.83 -35.12
C ASP A 456 5.79 14.72 -34.25
N GLY A 457 6.49 13.78 -34.90
CA GLY A 457 7.21 12.70 -34.24
C GLY A 457 6.33 11.52 -33.82
N THR A 458 6.96 10.53 -33.20
CA THR A 458 6.32 9.32 -32.68
C THR A 458 6.04 9.51 -31.20
N TRP A 459 4.77 9.42 -30.80
CA TRP A 459 4.32 9.61 -29.42
C TRP A 459 3.91 8.28 -28.79
N ASN A 460 4.50 7.96 -27.63
CA ASN A 460 4.11 6.82 -26.82
C ASN A 460 3.27 7.31 -25.63
N THR A 461 1.99 6.96 -25.59
CA THR A 461 1.11 7.27 -24.45
C THR A 461 1.45 6.36 -23.28
N LEU A 462 1.87 6.94 -22.16
CA LEU A 462 2.22 6.24 -20.93
C LEU A 462 1.08 6.23 -19.92
N VAL A 463 0.25 7.27 -19.94
CA VAL A 463 -0.83 7.48 -18.97
C VAL A 463 -2.13 7.77 -19.73
N THR A 464 -3.20 7.13 -19.30
CA THR A 464 -4.58 7.52 -19.62
C THR A 464 -5.33 7.69 -18.31
N VAL A 465 -5.90 8.88 -18.07
CA VAL A 465 -6.76 9.17 -16.94
C VAL A 465 -8.16 9.44 -17.45
N THR A 466 -9.15 8.84 -16.78
CA THR A 466 -10.57 9.10 -16.99
C THR A 466 -11.24 9.42 -15.67
N GLY A 467 -12.28 10.25 -15.70
CA GLY A 467 -13.10 10.54 -14.51
C GLY A 467 -12.37 11.27 -13.38
N ASN A 468 -11.21 11.91 -13.64
CA ASN A 468 -10.50 12.70 -12.64
C ASN A 468 -11.44 13.77 -12.05
N GLN A 469 -11.35 13.99 -10.74
CA GLN A 469 -12.03 15.09 -10.04
C GLN A 469 -11.06 15.98 -9.25
N THR A 470 -9.77 15.66 -9.28
CA THR A 470 -8.76 16.42 -8.54
C THR A 470 -8.30 17.66 -9.30
N ARG A 471 -7.73 18.62 -8.57
CA ARG A 471 -7.07 19.81 -9.14
C ARG A 471 -5.55 19.70 -9.28
N VAL A 472 -4.95 18.65 -8.73
CA VAL A 472 -3.52 18.37 -8.80
C VAL A 472 -3.31 16.86 -8.79
N ARG A 473 -2.43 16.35 -9.66
CA ARG A 473 -1.97 14.94 -9.65
C ARG A 473 -0.50 14.85 -10.04
N GLU A 474 0.12 13.75 -9.63
CA GLU A 474 1.39 13.28 -10.14
C GLU A 474 1.21 12.12 -11.14
N HIS A 475 2.23 11.90 -11.98
CA HIS A 475 2.46 10.70 -12.79
C HIS A 475 3.96 10.41 -12.94
N LEU A 476 4.44 9.22 -12.55
CA LEU A 476 5.79 8.76 -12.86
C LEU A 476 5.92 8.25 -14.30
N LEU A 477 6.83 8.85 -15.06
CA LEU A 477 7.04 8.59 -16.49
C LEU A 477 8.42 7.94 -16.76
N PRO A 478 8.47 6.73 -17.33
CA PRO A 478 9.66 6.22 -18.00
C PRO A 478 10.10 7.14 -19.14
N PHE A 479 11.35 7.62 -19.10
CA PHE A 479 11.85 8.68 -19.99
C PHE A 479 13.17 8.35 -20.71
N THR A 480 13.73 7.15 -20.52
CA THR A 480 14.96 6.71 -21.20
C THR A 480 14.88 6.90 -22.72
N GLY A 481 15.82 7.68 -23.26
CA GLY A 481 15.91 7.98 -24.70
C GLY A 481 14.87 8.97 -25.23
N GLN A 482 13.99 9.52 -24.37
CA GLN A 482 13.00 10.52 -24.74
C GLN A 482 13.57 11.94 -24.61
N SER A 483 12.87 12.92 -25.17
CA SER A 483 13.21 14.35 -25.02
C SER A 483 12.00 15.28 -24.86
N TRP A 484 10.77 14.75 -24.98
CA TRP A 484 9.52 15.50 -24.83
C TRP A 484 8.49 14.78 -23.96
N VAL A 485 7.68 15.56 -23.24
CA VAL A 485 6.44 15.14 -22.58
C VAL A 485 5.28 15.93 -23.19
N LYS A 486 4.12 15.30 -23.40
CA LYS A 486 2.88 15.94 -23.86
C LYS A 486 1.72 15.52 -22.99
N MET A 487 0.92 16.50 -22.56
CA MET A 487 -0.41 16.26 -21.97
C MET A 487 -1.47 16.56 -23.03
N THR A 488 -2.41 15.63 -23.26
CA THR A 488 -3.58 15.84 -24.14
C THR A 488 -4.83 15.74 -23.31
N ILE A 489 -5.59 16.84 -23.18
CA ILE A 489 -6.86 16.84 -22.49
C ILE A 489 -7.96 16.51 -23.50
N THR A 490 -8.79 15.52 -23.17
CA THR A 490 -9.87 15.02 -24.03
C THR A 490 -11.26 15.36 -23.47
N LYS A 491 -11.37 15.69 -22.17
CA LYS A 491 -12.66 16.03 -21.53
C LYS A 491 -12.49 16.94 -20.31
N GLY A 492 -13.38 17.91 -20.15
CA GLY A 492 -13.55 18.71 -18.92
C GLY A 492 -14.57 18.11 -17.94
N GLN A 493 -14.75 18.73 -16.78
CA GLN A 493 -15.74 18.24 -15.80
C GLN A 493 -17.18 18.33 -16.31
N ALA A 494 -17.99 17.32 -15.96
CA ALA A 494 -19.38 17.23 -16.37
C ALA A 494 -20.27 18.31 -15.72
N GLN A 495 -19.86 18.84 -14.57
CA GLN A 495 -20.56 19.89 -13.81
C GLN A 495 -19.70 21.16 -13.66
N ALA A 496 -18.72 21.37 -14.55
CA ALA A 496 -17.80 22.50 -14.47
C ALA A 496 -18.56 23.83 -14.37
N SER A 497 -18.13 24.69 -13.44
CA SER A 497 -18.72 26.02 -13.25
C SER A 497 -18.62 26.93 -14.48
N GLN A 498 -17.70 26.62 -15.41
CA GLN A 498 -17.55 27.25 -16.72
C GLN A 498 -17.13 26.20 -17.77
N PRO A 499 -17.41 26.39 -19.08
CA PRO A 499 -17.06 25.45 -20.15
C PRO A 499 -15.57 25.55 -20.57
N TYR A 500 -14.68 25.73 -19.60
CA TYR A 500 -13.24 25.89 -19.78
C TYR A 500 -12.49 25.00 -18.79
N ILE A 501 -11.26 24.69 -19.14
CA ILE A 501 -10.30 24.05 -18.24
C ILE A 501 -9.20 25.07 -17.94
N PHE A 502 -8.71 25.15 -16.71
CA PHE A 502 -7.55 25.99 -16.37
C PHE A 502 -6.45 25.10 -15.79
N LEU A 503 -5.25 25.21 -16.35
CA LEU A 503 -4.05 24.53 -15.85
C LEU A 503 -2.92 25.55 -15.77
N ASP A 504 -2.46 25.83 -14.55
CA ASP A 504 -1.44 26.85 -14.26
C ASP A 504 -0.04 26.36 -14.60
N GLN A 505 0.30 25.13 -14.17
CA GLN A 505 1.67 24.62 -14.21
C GLN A 505 1.72 23.10 -14.40
N ILE A 506 2.69 22.65 -15.19
CA ILE A 506 3.22 21.29 -15.27
C ILE A 506 4.70 21.32 -14.84
N ASP A 507 4.96 20.85 -13.62
CA ASP A 507 6.31 20.63 -13.11
C ASP A 507 6.79 19.22 -13.50
N LEU A 508 8.00 19.12 -14.06
CA LEU A 508 8.66 17.84 -14.38
C LEU A 508 9.94 17.72 -13.55
N TYR A 509 10.02 16.73 -12.67
CA TYR A 509 11.18 16.50 -11.81
C TYR A 509 12.00 15.33 -12.35
N ASP A 510 13.31 15.49 -12.51
CA ASP A 510 14.19 14.39 -12.89
C ASP A 510 14.44 13.47 -11.69
N VAL A 511 13.58 12.45 -11.57
CA VAL A 511 13.61 11.43 -10.52
C VAL A 511 14.41 10.18 -10.93
N SER A 512 15.29 10.31 -11.94
CA SER A 512 16.13 9.20 -12.42
C SER A 512 16.92 8.54 -11.29
N GLN A 513 17.34 9.32 -10.29
CA GLN A 513 18.18 8.89 -9.18
C GLN A 513 17.40 8.61 -7.88
N SER A 514 16.38 9.40 -7.57
CA SER A 514 15.56 9.28 -6.36
C SER A 514 14.15 9.81 -6.58
N LEU A 515 13.17 9.23 -5.88
CA LEU A 515 11.76 9.65 -5.86
C LEU A 515 11.35 10.18 -4.47
N ASN A 516 12.28 10.25 -3.53
CA ASN A 516 11.96 10.49 -2.12
C ASN A 516 11.73 11.97 -1.78
N ASP A 517 11.95 12.90 -2.70
CA ASP A 517 11.85 14.36 -2.49
C ASP A 517 10.45 14.88 -2.91
N THR A 518 9.40 14.20 -2.45
CA THR A 518 8.02 14.37 -2.92
C THR A 518 7.02 14.41 -1.75
N PHE A 519 6.15 15.42 -1.74
CA PHE A 519 5.34 15.81 -0.58
C PHE A 519 3.88 16.09 -0.98
N PHE A 520 2.95 15.50 -0.24
CA PHE A 520 1.52 15.82 -0.30
C PHE A 520 1.07 16.43 1.02
N PHE A 521 0.60 17.67 0.98
CA PHE A 521 0.08 18.40 2.12
C PHE A 521 -1.42 18.11 2.25
N SER A 522 -1.81 17.26 3.21
CA SER A 522 -3.20 16.82 3.41
C SER A 522 -3.79 17.51 4.64
N GLY A 523 -4.97 18.12 4.50
CA GLY A 523 -5.57 18.88 5.59
C GLY A 523 -6.81 19.66 5.18
N ASP A 524 -7.24 20.54 6.08
CA ASP A 524 -8.44 21.36 5.90
C ASP A 524 -8.19 22.64 5.05
N SER A 525 -9.07 23.66 5.15
CA SER A 525 -8.94 24.93 4.44
C SER A 525 -7.62 25.67 4.74
N LEU A 526 -7.04 25.51 5.94
CA LEU A 526 -5.77 26.14 6.27
C LEU A 526 -4.63 25.52 5.45
N THR A 527 -4.71 24.22 5.16
CA THR A 527 -3.79 23.53 4.24
C THR A 527 -4.01 24.02 2.81
N GLY A 528 -5.27 24.15 2.38
CA GLY A 528 -5.64 24.67 1.05
C GLY A 528 -5.05 26.05 0.76
N ILE A 529 -5.08 26.96 1.75
CA ILE A 529 -4.53 28.32 1.64
C ILE A 529 -3.00 28.32 1.81
N ALA A 530 -2.48 27.71 2.88
CA ALA A 530 -1.06 27.86 3.23
C ALA A 530 -0.10 27.25 2.21
N TYR A 531 -0.52 26.18 1.53
CA TYR A 531 0.35 25.40 0.64
C TYR A 531 -0.07 25.49 -0.84
N ASN A 532 -0.91 26.46 -1.21
CA ASN A 532 -0.98 26.87 -2.61
C ASN A 532 0.33 27.56 -3.02
N ARG A 533 0.59 27.70 -4.31
CA ARG A 533 1.88 28.20 -4.81
C ARG A 533 1.75 29.56 -5.48
N SER A 534 0.67 30.31 -5.20
CA SER A 534 0.51 31.67 -5.70
C SER A 534 1.66 32.57 -5.23
N ASP A 535 2.07 33.53 -6.07
CA ASP A 535 3.24 34.38 -5.78
C ASP A 535 3.17 35.14 -4.46
N GLU A 536 1.96 35.47 -3.99
CA GLU A 536 1.73 36.14 -2.70
C GLU A 536 2.11 35.25 -1.51
N ASN A 537 2.02 33.92 -1.66
CA ASN A 537 2.36 32.94 -0.62
C ASN A 537 3.79 32.40 -0.74
N GLN A 538 4.63 32.98 -1.62
CA GLN A 538 6.04 32.59 -1.76
C GLN A 538 6.93 33.27 -0.70
N PRO A 539 7.99 32.59 -0.19
CA PRO A 539 8.49 31.30 -0.64
C PRO A 539 7.73 30.10 -0.04
N SER A 540 7.26 29.22 -0.91
CA SER A 540 6.73 27.90 -0.58
C SER A 540 7.83 26.96 -0.07
N PHE A 541 7.45 25.85 0.57
CA PHE A 541 8.38 24.83 1.06
C PHE A 541 9.41 24.40 0.01
N ALA A 542 8.99 24.23 -1.25
CA ALA A 542 9.89 23.84 -2.32
C ALA A 542 10.91 24.93 -2.71
N GLU A 543 10.49 26.20 -2.74
CA GLU A 543 11.42 27.33 -2.98
C GLU A 543 12.38 27.54 -1.80
N LEU A 544 11.94 27.29 -0.56
CA LEU A 544 12.81 27.32 0.63
C LEU A 544 13.88 26.22 0.59
N VAL A 545 13.48 24.99 0.22
CA VAL A 545 14.42 23.89 -0.01
C VAL A 545 15.39 24.25 -1.14
N HIS A 546 14.91 24.77 -2.26
CA HIS A 546 15.75 25.15 -3.40
C HIS A 546 16.74 26.27 -3.05
N SER A 547 16.30 27.29 -2.31
CA SER A 547 17.14 28.40 -1.84
C SER A 547 18.29 27.93 -0.94
N ALA A 548 18.03 26.96 -0.04
CA ALA A 548 19.04 26.38 0.82
C ALA A 548 19.89 25.29 0.12
N TYR A 549 19.34 24.61 -0.88
CA TYR A 549 19.94 23.48 -1.60
C TYR A 549 19.66 23.60 -3.10
N PRO A 550 20.41 24.43 -3.86
CA PRO A 550 20.10 24.76 -5.27
C PRO A 550 19.99 23.56 -6.23
N GLN A 551 20.55 22.42 -5.84
CA GLN A 551 20.48 21.15 -6.57
C GLN A 551 19.21 20.31 -6.29
N ARG A 552 18.30 20.78 -5.43
CA ARG A 552 17.02 20.13 -5.11
C ARG A 552 15.87 21.08 -5.37
N PHE A 553 14.73 20.52 -5.77
CA PHE A 553 13.46 21.22 -5.84
C PHE A 553 12.36 20.16 -5.63
N PRO A 554 11.81 20.01 -4.42
CA PRO A 554 10.91 18.91 -4.12
C PRO A 554 9.56 19.08 -4.81
N ALA A 555 8.93 17.96 -5.17
CA ALA A 555 7.56 17.97 -5.66
C ALA A 555 6.60 18.24 -4.48
N MET A 556 5.66 19.16 -4.67
CA MET A 556 4.74 19.62 -3.64
C MET A 556 3.32 19.68 -4.19
N LEU A 557 2.44 18.85 -3.63
CA LEU A 557 1.02 18.78 -3.96
C LEU A 557 0.18 19.30 -2.77
N ASN A 558 -0.82 20.12 -3.08
CA ASN A 558 -1.75 20.68 -2.10
C ASN A 558 -3.05 19.87 -2.11
N GLY A 559 -3.27 19.12 -1.03
CA GLY A 559 -4.43 18.28 -0.76
C GLY A 559 -5.43 18.90 0.22
N GLY A 560 -5.50 20.23 0.31
CA GLY A 560 -6.42 20.95 1.20
C GLY A 560 -7.90 20.83 0.81
N LEU A 561 -8.77 20.73 1.81
CA LEU A 561 -10.22 20.56 1.65
C LEU A 561 -11.02 21.47 2.60
N GLY A 562 -11.85 22.35 2.04
CA GLY A 562 -12.58 23.39 2.75
C GLY A 562 -13.72 22.87 3.62
N GLY A 563 -13.62 23.10 4.94
CA GLY A 563 -14.63 22.66 5.91
C GLY A 563 -14.61 21.16 6.23
N TRP A 564 -13.62 20.40 5.73
CA TRP A 564 -13.48 18.97 6.05
C TRP A 564 -12.78 18.76 7.39
N ASN A 565 -13.23 17.77 8.14
CA ASN A 565 -12.62 17.30 9.39
C ASN A 565 -11.97 15.91 9.19
N SER A 566 -11.43 15.32 10.25
CA SER A 566 -10.72 14.03 10.15
C SER A 566 -11.60 12.84 9.74
N ASP A 567 -12.92 12.88 9.92
CA ASP A 567 -13.84 11.81 9.47
C ASP A 567 -13.89 11.74 7.94
N GLY A 568 -14.01 12.89 7.27
CA GLY A 568 -13.96 12.97 5.81
C GLY A 568 -12.62 12.47 5.26
N ALA A 569 -11.52 12.82 5.94
CA ALA A 569 -10.19 12.33 5.59
C ALA A 569 -10.07 10.80 5.70
N VAL A 570 -10.62 10.19 6.77
CA VAL A 570 -10.59 8.74 6.97
C VAL A 570 -11.38 7.95 5.92
N GLN A 571 -12.47 8.55 5.41
CA GLN A 571 -13.28 7.99 4.33
C GLN A 571 -12.49 7.92 3.02
N ASP A 572 -11.90 9.05 2.59
CA ASP A 572 -11.34 9.19 1.23
C ASP A 572 -9.83 8.96 1.10
N ILE A 573 -9.07 8.83 2.19
CA ILE A 573 -7.61 8.64 2.15
C ILE A 573 -7.15 7.47 1.24
N ASN A 574 -7.94 6.39 1.09
CA ASN A 574 -7.59 5.30 0.16
C ASN A 574 -7.58 5.77 -1.30
N LEU A 575 -8.56 6.61 -1.67
CA LEU A 575 -8.65 7.23 -2.99
C LEU A 575 -7.50 8.23 -3.19
N TRP A 576 -7.15 9.01 -2.17
CA TRP A 576 -6.05 9.97 -2.28
C TRP A 576 -4.69 9.26 -2.44
N LEU A 577 -4.49 8.13 -1.77
CA LEU A 577 -3.30 7.29 -1.92
C LEU A 577 -3.20 6.69 -3.33
N SER A 578 -4.31 6.17 -3.90
CA SER A 578 -4.31 5.63 -5.26
C SER A 578 -4.21 6.69 -6.36
N LEU A 579 -4.57 7.94 -6.06
CA LEU A 579 -4.41 9.08 -6.97
C LEU A 579 -2.98 9.67 -7.01
N ASN A 580 -2.17 9.43 -5.97
CA ASN A 580 -0.80 9.95 -5.82
C ASN A 580 0.21 8.89 -5.32
N PRO A 581 0.32 7.70 -5.96
CA PRO A 581 1.15 6.59 -5.49
C PRO A 581 2.66 6.88 -5.42
N ASP A 582 3.19 7.85 -6.17
CA ASP A 582 4.63 8.15 -6.21
C ASP A 582 5.08 9.27 -5.24
N ILE A 583 4.17 9.76 -4.38
CA ILE A 583 4.51 10.67 -3.27
C ILE A 583 5.17 9.91 -2.12
N HIS A 584 6.21 10.45 -1.50
CA HIS A 584 6.90 9.80 -0.38
C HIS A 584 6.47 10.30 1.01
N TYR A 585 6.27 11.61 1.17
CA TYR A 585 5.90 12.24 2.45
C TYR A 585 4.47 12.78 2.43
N TRP A 586 3.70 12.44 3.46
CA TRP A 586 2.34 12.93 3.68
C TRP A 586 2.31 13.82 4.91
N LEU A 587 2.19 15.13 4.67
CA LEU A 587 2.26 16.15 5.71
C LEU A 587 0.83 16.49 6.14
N LEU A 588 0.44 16.06 7.33
CA LEU A 588 -0.94 16.12 7.81
C LEU A 588 -1.18 17.36 8.68
N GLY A 589 -2.10 18.21 8.23
CA GLY A 589 -2.62 19.39 8.92
C GLY A 589 -4.14 19.30 9.08
N TRP A 590 -4.60 18.28 9.83
CA TRP A 590 -6.00 18.05 10.16
C TRP A 590 -6.30 18.49 11.60
N GLY A 591 -7.55 18.88 11.86
CA GLY A 591 -8.06 19.11 13.21
C GLY A 591 -8.69 20.48 13.47
N THR A 592 -8.63 21.43 12.53
CA THR A 592 -9.25 22.75 12.75
C THR A 592 -10.78 22.66 12.77
N ASN A 593 -11.35 21.96 11.78
CA ASN A 593 -12.79 21.71 11.75
C ASN A 593 -13.22 20.71 12.83
N ASP A 594 -12.38 19.72 13.18
CA ASP A 594 -12.61 18.85 14.33
C ASP A 594 -12.75 19.63 15.66
N ALA A 595 -11.99 20.72 15.83
CA ALA A 595 -12.14 21.63 16.97
C ALA A 595 -13.44 22.47 16.88
N PHE A 596 -13.85 22.91 15.68
CA PHE A 596 -15.13 23.60 15.49
C PHE A 596 -16.35 22.69 15.75
N ASP A 597 -16.27 21.43 15.32
CA ASP A 597 -17.28 20.38 15.50
C ASP A 597 -17.26 19.78 16.92
N GLN A 598 -16.30 20.19 17.77
CA GLN A 598 -16.07 19.67 19.13
C GLN A 598 -15.91 18.14 19.16
N VAL A 599 -15.20 17.59 18.16
CA VAL A 599 -14.90 16.15 18.04
C VAL A 599 -14.19 15.68 19.31
N ALA A 600 -14.72 14.61 19.91
CA ALA A 600 -14.15 14.04 21.13
C ALA A 600 -12.68 13.62 20.88
N PRO A 601 -11.71 13.97 21.76
CA PRO A 601 -10.30 13.66 21.56
C PRO A 601 -9.99 12.17 21.30
N ALA A 602 -10.79 11.26 21.84
CA ALA A 602 -10.66 9.82 21.58
C ALA A 602 -11.04 9.42 20.13
N HIS A 603 -12.03 10.10 19.53
CA HIS A 603 -12.44 9.89 18.15
C HIS A 603 -11.40 10.47 17.18
N PHE A 604 -10.94 11.69 17.43
CA PHE A 604 -9.84 12.30 16.68
C PHE A 604 -8.56 11.44 16.74
N GLN A 605 -8.26 10.84 17.91
CA GLN A 605 -7.14 9.91 18.05
C GLN A 605 -7.30 8.66 17.17
N ALA A 606 -8.50 8.09 17.10
CA ALA A 606 -8.79 6.95 16.23
C ALA A 606 -8.64 7.32 14.74
N ASN A 607 -9.16 8.48 14.33
CA ASN A 607 -9.04 8.95 12.95
C ASN A 607 -7.59 9.21 12.54
N LEU A 608 -6.81 9.93 13.37
CA LEU A 608 -5.39 10.14 13.09
C LEU A 608 -4.60 8.83 13.04
N GLN A 609 -4.93 7.84 13.89
CA GLN A 609 -4.31 6.52 13.82
C GLN A 609 -4.64 5.81 12.50
N ILE A 610 -5.89 5.85 12.03
CA ILE A 610 -6.30 5.27 10.73
C ILE A 610 -5.57 5.95 9.57
N LEU A 611 -5.44 7.28 9.57
CA LEU A 611 -4.69 8.02 8.55
C LEU A 611 -3.22 7.61 8.54
N VAL A 612 -2.56 7.63 9.72
CA VAL A 612 -1.16 7.22 9.86
C VAL A 612 -0.93 5.78 9.42
N ASP A 613 -1.82 4.86 9.80
CA ASP A 613 -1.71 3.45 9.45
C ASP A 613 -1.90 3.21 7.95
N LYS A 614 -2.91 3.82 7.32
CA LYS A 614 -3.13 3.69 5.86
C LYS A 614 -1.98 4.26 5.04
N ILE A 615 -1.46 5.44 5.43
CA ILE A 615 -0.31 6.07 4.76
C ILE A 615 0.95 5.20 4.89
N LYS A 616 1.22 4.65 6.08
CA LYS A 616 2.33 3.70 6.31
C LYS A 616 2.15 2.40 5.52
N GLN A 617 0.93 1.86 5.45
CA GLN A 617 0.61 0.62 4.72
C GLN A 617 0.84 0.79 3.21
N ALA A 618 0.54 1.96 2.66
CA ALA A 618 0.84 2.30 1.28
C ALA A 618 2.34 2.61 1.02
N GLY A 619 3.20 2.54 2.04
CA GLY A 619 4.66 2.68 1.90
C GLY A 619 5.19 4.10 2.04
N HIS A 620 4.34 5.06 2.44
CA HIS A 620 4.71 6.47 2.58
C HIS A 620 4.96 6.85 4.06
N VAL A 621 5.45 8.07 4.27
CA VAL A 621 5.82 8.58 5.60
C VAL A 621 4.83 9.67 6.05
N PRO A 622 3.94 9.40 7.02
CA PRO A 622 3.09 10.44 7.61
C PRO A 622 3.87 11.31 8.60
N VAL A 623 3.63 12.61 8.58
CA VAL A 623 4.17 13.59 9.53
C VAL A 623 3.03 14.48 10.00
N LEU A 624 2.81 14.59 11.32
CA LEU A 624 1.70 15.37 11.89
C LEU A 624 2.18 16.76 12.34
N ALA A 625 1.54 17.82 11.84
CA ALA A 625 1.65 19.16 12.44
C ALA A 625 0.64 19.32 13.58
N HIS A 626 0.91 20.25 14.50
CA HIS A 626 -0.13 20.74 15.40
C HIS A 626 -1.16 21.59 14.64
N ILE A 627 -2.41 21.55 15.09
CA ILE A 627 -3.48 22.45 14.69
C ILE A 627 -3.07 23.89 15.04
N PRO A 628 -3.12 24.85 14.09
CA PRO A 628 -2.81 26.25 14.33
C PRO A 628 -3.64 26.89 15.43
N TYR A 629 -3.11 27.95 16.05
CA TYR A 629 -3.89 28.76 17.00
C TYR A 629 -5.02 29.50 16.29
N LEU A 630 -6.19 29.51 16.93
CA LEU A 630 -7.38 30.19 16.44
C LEU A 630 -7.65 31.42 17.30
N ALA A 631 -7.61 32.61 16.69
CA ALA A 631 -7.96 33.87 17.33
C ALA A 631 -9.49 34.06 17.42
N ARG A 632 -10.21 32.99 17.77
CA ARG A 632 -11.67 32.94 17.94
C ARG A 632 -12.02 32.54 19.37
N PRO A 633 -12.95 33.26 20.05
CA PRO A 633 -13.37 32.89 21.40
C PRO A 633 -13.95 31.48 21.45
N GLY A 634 -13.51 30.69 22.45
CA GLY A 634 -14.12 29.40 22.77
C GLY A 634 -13.61 28.17 22.00
N PHE A 635 -12.43 28.24 21.36
CA PHE A 635 -11.79 27.08 20.70
C PHE A 635 -10.36 26.77 21.17
N ASP A 636 -9.77 27.59 22.04
CA ASP A 636 -8.37 27.43 22.48
C ASP A 636 -8.16 26.15 23.32
N THR A 637 -9.16 25.76 24.11
CA THR A 637 -9.14 24.53 24.92
C THR A 637 -9.22 23.29 24.05
N GLU A 638 -10.10 23.34 23.03
CA GLU A 638 -10.38 22.29 22.07
C GLU A 638 -9.13 22.03 21.21
N VAL A 639 -8.54 23.08 20.65
CA VAL A 639 -7.29 23.00 19.88
C VAL A 639 -6.14 22.43 20.73
N GLN A 640 -5.99 22.87 21.98
CA GLN A 640 -4.97 22.30 22.89
C GLN A 640 -5.24 20.81 23.20
N ALA A 641 -6.50 20.42 23.41
CA ALA A 641 -6.86 19.02 23.68
C ALA A 641 -6.59 18.10 22.47
N LEU A 642 -6.85 18.57 21.25
CA LEU A 642 -6.55 17.84 20.01
C LEU A 642 -5.05 17.85 19.68
N ASN A 643 -4.31 18.92 19.98
CA ASN A 643 -2.84 18.92 19.86
C ASN A 643 -2.18 17.92 20.83
N ALA A 644 -2.70 17.76 22.04
CA ALA A 644 -2.27 16.71 22.96
C ALA A 644 -2.58 15.29 22.46
N VAL A 645 -3.53 15.12 21.52
CA VAL A 645 -3.76 13.85 20.80
C VAL A 645 -2.74 13.67 19.68
N ILE A 646 -2.42 14.73 18.93
CA ILE A 646 -1.38 14.69 17.88
C ILE A 646 -0.02 14.29 18.47
N ASP A 647 0.37 14.83 19.62
CA ASP A 647 1.57 14.42 20.35
C ASP A 647 1.56 12.92 20.71
N LYS A 648 0.43 12.41 21.23
CA LYS A 648 0.28 10.98 21.56
C LYS A 648 0.39 10.09 20.34
N VAL A 649 -0.29 10.41 19.24
CA VAL A 649 -0.25 9.62 18.00
C VAL A 649 1.16 9.65 17.41
N THR A 650 1.80 10.82 17.36
CA THR A 650 3.20 11.02 16.91
C THR A 650 4.15 10.12 17.68
N ALA A 651 4.08 10.15 19.02
CA ALA A 651 4.95 9.36 19.90
C ALA A 651 4.67 7.84 19.78
N ALA A 652 3.41 7.41 19.85
CA ALA A 652 3.03 6.00 19.75
C ALA A 652 3.45 5.36 18.42
N ASN A 653 3.53 6.16 17.35
CA ASN A 653 3.88 5.72 16.01
C ASN A 653 5.35 5.92 15.63
N ASN A 654 6.18 6.48 16.53
CA ASN A 654 7.56 6.91 16.27
C ASN A 654 7.70 7.78 15.01
N LEU A 655 6.78 8.74 14.82
CA LEU A 655 6.82 9.65 13.67
C LEU A 655 7.88 10.73 13.85
N THR A 656 8.32 11.30 12.73
CA THR A 656 8.97 12.61 12.76
C THR A 656 7.96 13.63 13.30
N LYS A 657 8.37 14.51 14.21
CA LYS A 657 7.48 15.57 14.71
C LYS A 657 7.36 16.68 13.66
N GLY A 658 6.14 17.02 13.27
CA GLY A 658 5.86 18.18 12.41
C GLY A 658 5.96 19.51 13.17
N PRO A 659 5.67 20.63 12.50
CA PRO A 659 5.77 21.95 13.10
C PRO A 659 4.70 22.19 14.18
N ASP A 660 5.09 22.92 15.23
CA ASP A 660 4.17 23.45 16.23
C ASP A 660 3.51 24.74 15.73
N LEU A 661 2.55 24.58 14.80
CA LEU A 661 1.83 25.70 14.20
C LEU A 661 0.96 26.44 15.22
N TYR A 662 0.57 25.78 16.32
CA TYR A 662 -0.14 26.43 17.41
C TYR A 662 0.69 27.57 18.01
N THR A 663 1.89 27.27 18.49
CA THR A 663 2.77 28.26 19.11
C THR A 663 3.20 29.35 18.11
N LEU A 664 3.51 28.95 16.86
CA LEU A 664 3.88 29.88 15.80
C LEU A 664 2.79 30.93 15.53
N ILE A 665 1.56 30.48 15.26
CA ILE A 665 0.46 31.37 14.94
C ILE A 665 0.01 32.17 16.17
N ARG A 666 0.05 31.58 17.38
CA ARG A 666 -0.31 32.30 18.62
C ARG A 666 0.59 33.50 18.91
N ALA A 667 1.89 33.37 18.64
CA ALA A 667 2.85 34.45 18.86
C ALA A 667 2.70 35.63 17.87
N HIS A 668 2.07 35.40 16.72
CA HIS A 668 1.99 36.35 15.59
C HIS A 668 0.55 36.52 15.07
N ALA A 669 -0.47 36.26 15.90
CA ALA A 669 -1.85 36.08 15.46
C ALA A 669 -2.43 37.27 14.65
N THR A 670 -2.04 38.51 14.97
CA THR A 670 -2.49 39.72 14.25
C THR A 670 -1.84 39.91 12.87
N GLU A 671 -0.73 39.23 12.60
CA GLU A 671 0.02 39.30 11.35
C GLU A 671 -0.28 38.08 10.46
N TYR A 672 -0.34 36.90 11.07
CA TYR A 672 -0.45 35.62 10.37
C TYR A 672 -1.88 35.14 10.16
N LEU A 673 -2.90 35.70 10.82
CA LEU A 673 -4.32 35.37 10.58
C LEU A 673 -5.09 36.50 9.90
N LEU A 674 -6.02 36.12 9.04
CA LEU A 674 -7.06 37.02 8.53
C LEU A 674 -7.98 37.48 9.68
N LYS A 675 -8.82 38.48 9.40
CA LYS A 675 -9.79 39.04 10.37
C LYS A 675 -10.84 38.03 10.87
N ASP A 676 -10.94 36.85 10.26
CA ASP A 676 -11.77 35.74 10.74
C ASP A 676 -11.14 34.99 11.93
N GLY A 677 -9.87 35.24 12.23
CA GLY A 677 -9.12 34.59 13.31
C GLY A 677 -8.88 33.09 13.08
N THR A 678 -8.93 32.61 11.83
CA THR A 678 -8.80 31.18 11.48
C THR A 678 -7.85 30.96 10.32
N HIS A 679 -8.06 31.66 9.20
CA HIS A 679 -7.30 31.38 7.98
C HIS A 679 -6.02 32.21 7.91
N PRO A 680 -4.93 31.67 7.36
CA PRO A 680 -3.67 32.40 7.30
C PRO A 680 -3.72 33.57 6.32
N THR A 681 -3.03 34.66 6.65
CA THR A 681 -2.61 35.69 5.67
C THR A 681 -1.50 35.13 4.78
N PRO A 682 -1.11 35.83 3.70
CA PRO A 682 0.08 35.42 2.94
C PRO A 682 1.36 35.34 3.77
N ALA A 683 1.55 36.23 4.75
CA ALA A 683 2.65 36.14 5.71
C ALA A 683 2.53 34.88 6.60
N GLY A 684 1.31 34.54 7.04
CA GLY A 684 1.04 33.29 7.76
C GLY A 684 1.31 32.04 6.93
N ALA A 685 0.93 32.04 5.65
CA ALA A 685 1.22 30.95 4.71
C ALA A 685 2.74 30.75 4.54
N GLN A 686 3.48 31.83 4.31
CA GLN A 686 4.95 31.81 4.24
C GLN A 686 5.57 31.27 5.54
N ALA A 687 5.09 31.72 6.71
CA ALA A 687 5.54 31.22 8.02
C ALA A 687 5.26 29.72 8.22
N MET A 688 4.10 29.22 7.77
CA MET A 688 3.76 27.79 7.84
C MET A 688 4.66 26.94 6.93
N ASN A 689 4.95 27.39 5.70
CA ASN A 689 5.94 26.75 4.82
C ASN A 689 7.34 26.73 5.45
N GLN A 690 7.74 27.86 6.04
CA GLN A 690 9.02 28.02 6.73
C GLN A 690 9.16 27.11 7.95
N ALA A 691 8.08 26.86 8.69
CA ALA A 691 8.05 25.94 9.82
C ALA A 691 8.22 24.48 9.39
N TRP A 692 7.50 24.04 8.34
CA TRP A 692 7.69 22.72 7.75
C TRP A 692 9.13 22.51 7.25
N PHE A 693 9.69 23.50 6.55
CA PHE A 693 11.09 23.45 6.13
C PHE A 693 12.04 23.33 7.32
N GLN A 694 11.84 24.10 8.40
CA GLN A 694 12.72 24.05 9.58
C GLN A 694 12.74 22.68 10.28
N VAL A 695 11.58 22.02 10.43
CA VAL A 695 11.53 20.70 11.10
C VAL A 695 12.00 19.55 10.20
N LEU A 696 11.74 19.62 8.89
CA LEU A 696 12.15 18.57 7.94
C LEU A 696 13.61 18.72 7.47
N ARG A 697 14.16 19.94 7.44
CA ARG A 697 15.55 20.20 7.02
C ARG A 697 16.57 19.26 7.70
N PRO A 698 16.68 19.18 9.04
CA PRO A 698 17.69 18.33 9.68
C PRO A 698 17.44 16.81 9.51
N VAL A 699 16.24 16.41 9.07
CA VAL A 699 15.87 15.00 8.90
C VAL A 699 16.14 14.49 7.47
N LEU A 700 15.96 15.36 6.46
CA LEU A 700 15.97 15.01 5.04
C LEU A 700 17.10 15.70 4.23
N TYR A 701 17.61 16.81 4.73
CA TYR A 701 18.58 17.69 4.07
C TYR A 701 19.80 18.03 4.95
N GLY A 702 19.88 17.44 6.15
CA GLY A 702 21.00 17.56 7.10
C GLY A 702 22.21 16.72 6.73
#